data_AF-A0A9P8MUT1-F1
#
_entry.id   AF-A0A9P8MUT1-F1
#
_cell.length_a   1.000
_cell.length_b   1.000
_cell.length_c   1.000
_cell.angle_alpha   90.00
_cell.angle_beta   90.00
_cell.angle_gamma   90.00
#
_symmetry.space_group_name_H-M   'P 1'
#
loop_
_entity.id
_entity.type
_entity.pdbx_description
1 polymer ?
#
loop_
_entity_poly.entity_id
_entity_poly.type
_entity_poly.pdbx_seq_one_letter_code
_entity_poly.pdbx_strand_id
1 'polypeptide(L)'
;MPLGDSIPDALGCRRWLQLTRNPATAAALGLVTIQVGFGLVMKAAQSDGTYSFSPSASVSISELLKMLLAAALFHRECRKRLAAGIEPDAHPHYLALPPASTPEKRPETPSVGLPRLGLAAFWRHFLSEVSEEERSGFYVLALCYTLINNSIFISYMLADPGTIQLVKSGSTFITAIVMVAALNTPVSQVQWFAVILQPFGLILAQYEPETGTAYSLGTYAILLLQVFLSAASSVYNQHILQANKTSLHANNMVLYAAGVFVSLICHIVMRIIKTDEPGFFEGYDNIGAIMVVVSNVFIGLAITSVYKYANAVVKCIATAVSSGLLLYLSTILFGTTLGTMVIPGTIIVALSSWLYLANPAAATQSRSRAGSGRASCKALGVFLKRYRVPYLAVLTFTTVLIVAFLTLIQTTMPGLTHGNGHPNLSHSAPATEGTATSPFRNTLAVIRWNSAHPERIPLLMKYKPFFRSMHLSIPDIMPNDSPVARNKTYDGSNEPFTIYREVANVMKMALAGQPEVDGLMYFHFDAWIDPMRWNSTDRDGILFARTADPQGPLFRCMNDISAYDWQGWHVFGRMDIAAVKAVQAAAALGLGYKTETDKWCVGWSDIYYVPRRLFADFIVLAETFAAFDVFHELAVPTIVNIIAQTRSSPERSALAFVDDCWGSCCASNPTIEDVITTRCGHRLDYLDENVTGVLYDKIDGQARELLVGS
;
A
#
# COMPACT_ATOMS: atom_id res chain seq x y z
N MET A 1 -56.53 -6.08 38.32
CA MET A 1 -55.49 -7.04 38.76
C MET A 1 -56.12 -8.41 38.86
N PRO A 2 -55.39 -9.51 38.63
CA PRO A 2 -54.03 -9.62 38.05
C PRO A 2 -54.11 -9.72 36.50
N LEU A 3 -53.09 -9.45 35.66
CA LEU A 3 -51.67 -9.83 35.61
C LEU A 3 -51.42 -11.33 35.34
N GLY A 4 -50.80 -11.61 34.19
CA GLY A 4 -50.41 -12.95 33.73
C GLY A 4 -49.56 -12.81 32.47
N ASP A 5 -48.24 -12.95 32.61
CA ASP A 5 -47.26 -12.60 31.58
C ASP A 5 -47.19 -13.62 30.43
N SER A 6 -47.19 -13.11 29.19
CA SER A 6 -46.92 -13.87 27.97
C SER A 6 -45.59 -13.43 27.35
N ILE A 7 -44.47 -13.90 27.92
CA ILE A 7 -43.11 -13.63 27.44
C ILE A 7 -42.82 -14.46 26.16
N PRO A 8 -42.46 -13.85 25.01
CA PRO A 8 -42.25 -14.56 23.74
C PRO A 8 -40.75 -14.81 23.39
N ASP A 9 -39.90 -15.24 24.32
CA ASP A 9 -38.43 -15.32 24.10
C ASP A 9 -37.80 -16.73 23.93
N ALA A 10 -38.60 -17.80 23.98
CA ALA A 10 -38.05 -19.17 23.93
C ALA A 10 -37.69 -19.70 22.51
N LEU A 11 -38.22 -19.09 21.44
CA LEU A 11 -38.12 -19.64 20.08
C LEU A 11 -36.80 -19.31 19.36
N GLY A 12 -36.25 -18.12 19.60
CA GLY A 12 -35.02 -17.66 18.96
C GLY A 12 -33.80 -18.47 19.39
N CYS A 13 -33.61 -18.62 20.71
CA CYS A 13 -32.44 -19.29 21.30
C CYS A 13 -32.34 -20.77 20.89
N ARG A 14 -33.44 -21.54 20.89
CA ARG A 14 -33.43 -22.95 20.43
C ARG A 14 -33.07 -23.08 18.94
N ARG A 15 -33.52 -22.15 18.09
CA ARG A 15 -33.20 -22.14 16.66
C ARG A 15 -31.72 -21.79 16.43
N TRP A 16 -31.16 -20.87 17.21
CA TRP A 16 -29.73 -20.53 17.21
C TRP A 16 -28.83 -21.69 17.66
N LEU A 17 -29.24 -22.42 18.70
CA LEU A 17 -28.57 -23.64 19.18
C LEU A 17 -28.64 -24.82 18.18
N GLN A 18 -29.67 -24.87 17.34
CA GLN A 18 -29.74 -25.82 16.22
C GLN A 18 -28.89 -25.36 15.03
N LEU A 19 -28.85 -24.06 14.74
CA LEU A 19 -28.01 -23.46 13.68
C LEU A 19 -26.51 -23.64 13.94
N THR A 20 -26.04 -23.52 15.19
CA THR A 20 -24.64 -23.78 15.58
C THR A 20 -24.24 -25.26 15.55
N ARG A 21 -25.22 -26.18 15.42
CA ARG A 21 -24.99 -27.63 15.36
C ARG A 21 -24.68 -28.16 13.96
N ASN A 22 -24.87 -27.35 12.91
CA ASN A 22 -24.48 -27.68 11.54
C ASN A 22 -22.98 -27.35 11.33
N PRO A 23 -22.14 -28.28 10.84
CA PRO A 23 -20.71 -28.03 10.66
C PRO A 23 -20.41 -26.90 9.67
N ALA A 24 -21.29 -26.66 8.68
CA ALA A 24 -21.11 -25.58 7.69
C ALA A 24 -21.18 -24.19 8.33
N THR A 25 -22.18 -23.96 9.18
CA THR A 25 -22.40 -22.69 9.89
C THR A 25 -21.43 -22.52 11.04
N ALA A 26 -21.08 -23.58 11.76
CA ALA A 26 -20.02 -23.55 12.77
C ALA A 26 -18.66 -23.17 12.16
N ALA A 27 -18.30 -23.72 11.00
CA ALA A 27 -17.09 -23.33 10.27
C ALA A 27 -17.15 -21.88 9.79
N ALA A 28 -18.29 -21.42 9.26
CA ALA A 28 -18.46 -20.04 8.79
C ALA A 28 -18.39 -19.02 9.94
N LEU A 29 -19.04 -19.27 11.07
CA LEU A 29 -18.96 -18.43 12.27
C LEU A 29 -17.55 -18.42 12.87
N GLY A 30 -16.90 -19.58 12.95
CA GLY A 30 -15.50 -19.68 13.38
C GLY A 30 -14.55 -18.89 12.47
N LEU A 31 -14.78 -18.92 11.15
CA LEU A 31 -14.06 -18.09 10.19
C LEU A 31 -14.30 -16.60 10.45
N VAL A 32 -15.54 -16.16 10.69
CA VAL A 32 -15.82 -14.75 11.04
C VAL A 32 -15.08 -14.31 12.29
N THR A 33 -15.17 -15.07 13.39
CA THR A 33 -14.49 -14.74 14.65
C THR A 33 -12.98 -14.66 14.47
N ILE A 34 -12.38 -15.60 13.73
CA ILE A 34 -10.93 -15.61 13.48
C ILE A 34 -10.51 -14.48 12.53
N GLN A 35 -11.31 -14.12 11.52
CA GLN A 35 -11.02 -13.00 10.61
C GLN A 35 -11.11 -11.64 11.32
N VAL A 36 -12.12 -11.44 12.16
CA VAL A 36 -12.25 -10.22 12.98
C VAL A 36 -11.09 -10.14 13.98
N GLY A 37 -10.78 -11.23 14.69
CA GLY A 37 -9.63 -11.29 15.59
C GLY A 37 -8.30 -11.00 14.89
N PHE A 38 -8.08 -11.58 13.70
CA PHE A 38 -6.92 -11.30 12.86
C PHE A 38 -6.85 -9.83 12.43
N GLY A 39 -7.97 -9.23 12.01
CA GLY A 39 -8.02 -7.80 11.63
C GLY A 39 -7.65 -6.88 12.80
N LEU A 40 -8.14 -7.17 14.01
CA LEU A 40 -7.79 -6.43 15.21
C LEU A 40 -6.32 -6.63 15.62
N VAL A 41 -5.81 -7.88 15.56
CA VAL A 41 -4.39 -8.17 15.84
C VAL A 41 -3.48 -7.49 14.83
N MET A 42 -3.83 -7.49 13.54
CA MET A 42 -3.10 -6.76 12.50
C MET A 42 -3.08 -5.26 12.81
N LYS A 43 -4.22 -4.66 13.19
CA LYS A 43 -4.28 -3.23 13.53
C LYS A 43 -3.53 -2.88 14.82
N ALA A 44 -3.53 -3.77 15.82
CA ALA A 44 -2.82 -3.59 17.08
C ALA A 44 -1.32 -3.92 17.02
N ALA A 45 -0.89 -4.72 16.04
CA ALA A 45 0.51 -5.02 15.76
C ALA A 45 1.18 -3.98 14.83
N GLN A 46 0.45 -2.96 14.38
CA GLN A 46 1.00 -1.80 13.69
C GLN A 46 1.55 -0.79 14.70
N SER A 47 2.86 -0.55 14.66
CA SER A 47 3.48 0.69 15.13
C SER A 47 3.63 1.63 13.94
N ASP A 48 3.01 2.81 14.01
CA ASP A 48 3.09 3.86 12.99
C ASP A 48 2.76 3.38 11.56
N GLY A 49 1.78 2.46 11.45
CA GLY A 49 1.29 1.92 10.18
C GLY A 49 2.21 0.91 9.49
N THR A 50 3.39 0.62 10.06
CA THR A 50 4.36 -0.35 9.53
C THR A 50 4.37 -1.66 10.32
N TYR A 51 4.98 -2.70 9.76
CA TYR A 51 5.21 -3.99 10.41
C TYR A 51 6.71 -4.24 10.50
N SER A 52 7.23 -4.59 11.68
CA SER A 52 8.68 -4.76 11.91
C SER A 52 9.31 -6.02 11.29
N PHE A 53 8.54 -6.83 10.55
CA PHE A 53 8.95 -8.15 10.07
C PHE A 53 8.75 -8.29 8.55
N SER A 54 9.62 -9.08 7.88
CA SER A 54 9.50 -9.32 6.44
C SER A 54 8.18 -10.07 6.09
N PRO A 55 7.33 -9.52 5.20
CA PRO A 55 6.10 -10.19 4.79
C PRO A 55 6.36 -11.55 4.12
N SER A 56 7.44 -11.69 3.33
CA SER A 56 7.77 -12.93 2.62
C SER A 56 8.22 -14.05 3.57
N ALA A 57 9.01 -13.70 4.60
CA ALA A 57 9.37 -14.60 5.69
C ALA A 57 8.13 -14.99 6.51
N SER A 58 7.24 -14.04 6.81
CA SER A 58 6.03 -14.29 7.60
C SER A 58 5.09 -15.31 6.97
N VAL A 59 4.94 -15.29 5.65
CA VAL A 59 4.17 -16.30 4.90
C VAL A 59 4.84 -17.66 5.04
N SER A 60 6.15 -17.74 4.82
CA SER A 60 6.92 -18.99 4.89
C SER A 60 6.87 -19.62 6.29
N ILE A 61 7.04 -18.82 7.35
CA ILE A 61 6.94 -19.25 8.75
C ILE A 61 5.50 -19.67 9.09
N SER A 62 4.50 -18.93 8.62
CA SER A 62 3.08 -19.28 8.81
C SER A 62 2.72 -20.61 8.15
N GLU A 63 3.16 -20.87 6.92
CA GLU A 63 2.94 -22.16 6.24
C GLU A 63 3.64 -23.32 6.97
N LEU A 64 4.84 -23.10 7.51
CA LEU A 64 5.55 -24.11 8.31
C LEU A 64 4.78 -24.46 9.59
N LEU A 65 4.30 -23.45 10.32
CA LEU A 65 3.51 -23.66 11.53
C LEU A 65 2.15 -24.30 11.25
N LYS A 66 1.48 -23.93 10.14
CA LYS A 66 0.27 -24.60 9.65
C LYS A 66 0.53 -26.08 9.34
N MET A 67 1.64 -26.39 8.65
CA MET A 67 2.04 -27.77 8.33
C MET A 67 2.29 -28.59 9.61
N LEU A 68 3.05 -28.05 10.58
CA LEU A 68 3.33 -28.72 11.85
C LEU A 68 2.07 -28.95 12.69
N LEU A 69 1.14 -27.98 12.73
CA LEU A 69 -0.13 -28.12 13.44
C LEU A 69 -1.05 -29.13 12.73
N ALA A 70 -1.12 -29.13 11.40
CA ALA A 70 -1.83 -30.14 10.62
C ALA A 70 -1.26 -31.55 10.87
N ALA A 71 0.07 -31.70 10.90
CA ALA A 71 0.75 -32.94 11.24
C ALA A 71 0.41 -33.44 12.65
N ALA A 72 0.42 -32.54 13.65
CA ALA A 72 0.08 -32.87 15.03
C ALA A 72 -1.40 -33.29 15.19
N LEU A 73 -2.32 -32.61 14.49
CA LEU A 73 -3.74 -32.95 14.45
C LEU A 73 -3.98 -34.29 13.75
N PHE A 74 -3.35 -34.54 12.60
CA PHE A 74 -3.42 -35.81 11.89
C PHE A 74 -2.82 -36.95 12.73
N HIS A 75 -1.67 -36.75 13.40
CA HIS A 75 -1.09 -37.73 14.31
C HIS A 75 -2.03 -38.05 15.49
N ARG A 76 -2.72 -37.04 16.05
CA ARG A 76 -3.76 -37.25 17.08
C ARG A 76 -4.96 -38.02 16.53
N GLU A 77 -5.36 -37.78 15.27
CA GLU A 77 -6.40 -38.53 14.58
C GLU A 77 -6.00 -39.99 14.36
N CYS A 78 -4.82 -40.27 13.81
CA CYS A 78 -4.30 -41.62 13.63
C CYS A 78 -4.25 -42.40 14.96
N ARG A 79 -3.73 -41.80 16.05
CA ARG A 79 -3.73 -42.47 17.37
C ARG A 79 -5.14 -42.80 17.89
N LYS A 80 -6.15 -41.97 17.59
CA LYS A 80 -7.56 -42.28 17.91
C LYS A 80 -8.09 -43.43 17.04
N ARG A 81 -7.78 -43.44 15.74
CA ARG A 81 -8.15 -44.52 14.82
C ARG A 81 -7.53 -45.87 15.23
N LEU A 82 -6.24 -45.88 15.61
CA LEU A 82 -5.58 -47.06 16.20
C LEU A 82 -6.25 -47.51 17.50
N ALA A 83 -6.58 -46.58 18.42
CA ALA A 83 -7.27 -46.91 19.66
C ALA A 83 -8.69 -47.47 19.43
N ALA A 84 -9.29 -47.19 18.27
CA ALA A 84 -10.56 -47.75 17.82
C ALA A 84 -10.41 -49.03 16.95
N GLY A 85 -9.19 -49.55 16.77
CA GLY A 85 -8.93 -50.76 15.99
C GLY A 85 -9.02 -50.59 14.46
N ILE A 86 -8.94 -49.37 13.94
CA ILE A 86 -9.05 -49.09 12.50
C ILE A 86 -7.66 -49.16 11.85
N GLU A 87 -7.48 -50.10 10.92
CA GLU A 87 -6.21 -50.35 10.21
C GLU A 87 -5.88 -49.32 9.11
N PRO A 88 -4.58 -49.19 8.69
CA PRO A 88 -4.12 -48.21 7.70
C PRO A 88 -4.72 -48.35 6.30
N ASP A 89 -5.08 -49.57 5.91
CA ASP A 89 -5.40 -49.94 4.52
C ASP A 89 -6.92 -50.06 4.27
N ALA A 90 -7.73 -49.85 5.31
CA ALA A 90 -9.18 -49.75 5.18
C ALA A 90 -9.55 -48.44 4.47
N HIS A 91 -9.76 -48.48 3.14
CA HIS A 91 -10.27 -47.36 2.35
C HIS A 91 -11.46 -46.66 3.06
N PRO A 92 -11.47 -45.31 3.17
CA PRO A 92 -12.39 -44.59 4.05
C PRO A 92 -13.82 -44.47 3.48
N HIS A 93 -14.48 -45.61 3.32
CA HIS A 93 -15.94 -45.67 3.32
C HIS A 93 -16.44 -45.64 4.77
N TYR A 94 -17.13 -44.55 5.11
CA TYR A 94 -17.86 -44.27 6.36
C TYR A 94 -17.08 -43.76 7.58
N LEU A 95 -16.98 -42.43 7.67
CA LEU A 95 -17.16 -41.70 8.93
C LEU A 95 -18.14 -40.53 8.72
N ALA A 96 -19.40 -40.87 8.43
CA ALA A 96 -20.49 -40.00 8.88
C ALA A 96 -20.69 -40.29 10.37
N LEU A 97 -20.80 -39.26 11.20
CA LEU A 97 -21.29 -39.42 12.57
C LEU A 97 -22.66 -40.12 12.50
N PRO A 98 -22.93 -41.20 13.28
CA PRO A 98 -24.22 -41.86 13.24
C PRO A 98 -25.32 -40.89 13.67
N PRO A 99 -26.53 -40.98 13.07
CA PRO A 99 -27.66 -40.18 13.52
C PRO A 99 -27.97 -40.49 14.98
N ALA A 100 -28.24 -39.46 15.77
CA ALA A 100 -28.49 -39.58 17.20
C ALA A 100 -29.91 -40.14 17.48
N SER A 101 -30.11 -41.43 17.21
CA SER A 101 -31.40 -42.12 17.42
C SER A 101 -31.31 -43.62 17.70
N THR A 102 -30.15 -44.15 18.12
CA THR A 102 -30.03 -45.51 18.69
C THR A 102 -29.45 -45.46 20.10
N PRO A 103 -30.09 -46.07 21.11
CA PRO A 103 -29.58 -46.13 22.47
C PRO A 103 -28.54 -47.26 22.59
N GLU A 104 -27.38 -47.06 21.96
CA GLU A 104 -26.31 -48.05 21.97
C GLU A 104 -25.44 -47.92 23.23
N LYS A 105 -25.07 -49.07 23.81
CA LYS A 105 -24.43 -49.16 25.12
C LYS A 105 -23.11 -48.40 25.12
N ARG A 106 -22.91 -47.55 26.14
CA ARG A 106 -21.63 -46.89 26.44
C ARG A 106 -20.55 -47.99 26.58
N PRO A 107 -19.52 -48.04 25.72
CA PRO A 107 -18.41 -48.96 25.94
C PRO A 107 -17.73 -48.59 27.25
N GLU A 108 -17.46 -49.59 28.09
CA GLU A 108 -16.62 -49.41 29.26
C GLU A 108 -15.25 -48.88 28.79
N THR A 109 -14.72 -47.89 29.50
CA THR A 109 -13.49 -47.21 29.11
C THR A 109 -12.31 -47.85 29.83
N PRO A 110 -11.43 -48.61 29.15
CA PRO A 110 -10.13 -48.93 29.72
C PRO A 110 -9.35 -47.62 29.79
N SER A 111 -8.84 -47.27 30.98
CA SER A 111 -8.00 -46.09 31.22
C SER A 111 -6.57 -46.25 30.68
N VAL A 112 -6.44 -46.86 29.49
CA VAL A 112 -5.18 -47.10 28.80
C VAL A 112 -4.82 -45.85 27.99
N GLY A 113 -3.62 -45.31 28.22
CA GLY A 113 -3.13 -44.14 27.49
C GLY A 113 -3.07 -44.37 25.99
N LEU A 114 -3.37 -43.32 25.20
CA LEU A 114 -3.44 -43.38 23.73
C LEU A 114 -2.17 -44.05 23.15
N PRO A 115 -2.28 -45.11 22.31
CA PRO A 115 -1.14 -45.89 21.85
C PRO A 115 -0.09 -45.03 21.15
N ARG A 116 1.19 -45.32 21.40
CA ARG A 116 2.31 -44.59 20.77
C ARG A 116 2.43 -45.02 19.31
N LEU A 117 2.17 -44.09 18.38
CA LEU A 117 2.36 -44.30 16.96
C LEU A 117 3.81 -44.00 16.56
N GLY A 118 4.51 -44.97 15.99
CA GLY A 118 5.88 -44.77 15.50
C GLY A 118 5.93 -43.93 14.21
N LEU A 119 7.02 -43.20 14.01
CA LEU A 119 7.18 -42.28 12.85
C LEU A 119 6.99 -42.98 11.50
N ALA A 120 7.52 -44.18 11.35
CA ALA A 120 7.39 -45.00 10.14
C ALA A 120 5.98 -45.61 9.94
N ALA A 121 5.14 -45.64 10.98
CA ALA A 121 3.73 -45.99 10.85
C ALA A 121 2.90 -44.76 10.47
N PHE A 122 3.15 -43.62 11.13
CA PHE A 122 2.55 -42.32 10.77
C PHE A 122 2.76 -41.97 9.29
N TRP A 123 3.98 -42.13 8.76
CA TRP A 123 4.27 -41.83 7.35
C TRP A 123 3.55 -42.78 6.39
N ARG A 124 3.36 -44.06 6.77
CA ARG A 124 2.57 -45.01 5.97
C ARG A 124 1.08 -44.62 5.95
N HIS A 125 0.49 -44.31 7.10
CA HIS A 125 -0.89 -43.79 7.17
C HIS A 125 -1.08 -42.51 6.35
N PHE A 126 -0.09 -41.62 6.31
CA PHE A 126 -0.16 -40.41 5.51
C PHE A 126 -0.15 -40.70 4.00
N LEU A 127 0.75 -41.57 3.55
CA LEU A 127 0.86 -41.96 2.14
C LEU A 127 -0.32 -42.81 1.66
N SER A 128 -1.00 -43.56 2.54
CA SER A 128 -2.23 -44.28 2.19
C SER A 128 -3.49 -43.38 2.20
N GLU A 129 -3.53 -42.34 3.04
CA GLU A 129 -4.65 -41.39 3.10
C GLU A 129 -4.71 -40.45 1.89
N VAL A 130 -3.58 -39.91 1.39
CA VAL A 130 -3.62 -38.90 0.30
C VAL A 130 -3.01 -39.42 -0.99
N SER A 131 -3.86 -39.60 -2.00
CA SER A 131 -3.47 -40.11 -3.31
C SER A 131 -2.47 -39.21 -4.03
N GLU A 132 -1.74 -39.78 -4.98
CA GLU A 132 -0.77 -39.04 -5.80
C GLU A 132 -1.39 -37.86 -6.56
N GLU A 133 -2.64 -38.03 -7.00
CA GLU A 133 -3.36 -37.08 -7.85
C GLU A 133 -3.85 -35.89 -7.00
N GLU A 134 -4.37 -36.16 -5.79
CA GLU A 134 -4.63 -35.14 -4.76
C GLU A 134 -3.36 -34.38 -4.39
N ARG A 135 -2.24 -35.09 -4.17
CA ARG A 135 -0.96 -34.46 -3.84
C ARG A 135 -0.51 -33.47 -4.93
N SER A 136 -0.68 -33.82 -6.20
CA SER A 136 -0.43 -32.87 -7.31
C SER A 136 -1.42 -31.71 -7.36
N GLY A 137 -2.71 -31.94 -7.06
CA GLY A 137 -3.72 -30.87 -7.03
C GLY A 137 -3.45 -29.84 -5.93
N PHE A 138 -3.11 -30.29 -4.72
CA PHE A 138 -2.71 -29.39 -3.63
C PHE A 138 -1.40 -28.63 -3.94
N TYR A 139 -0.47 -29.23 -4.68
CA TYR A 139 0.74 -28.55 -5.13
C TYR A 139 0.45 -27.44 -6.16
N VAL A 140 -0.41 -27.70 -7.16
CA VAL A 140 -0.90 -26.65 -8.09
C VAL A 140 -1.60 -25.52 -7.32
N LEU A 141 -2.42 -25.87 -6.33
CA LEU A 141 -3.10 -24.89 -5.49
C LEU A 141 -2.12 -24.03 -4.66
N ALA A 142 -1.04 -24.60 -4.14
CA ALA A 142 0.01 -23.85 -3.44
C ALA A 142 0.74 -22.85 -4.36
N LEU A 143 0.98 -23.22 -5.63
CA LEU A 143 1.52 -22.30 -6.64
C LEU A 143 0.54 -21.15 -6.92
N CYS A 144 -0.75 -21.44 -7.08
CA CYS A 144 -1.78 -20.41 -7.25
C CYS A 144 -1.86 -19.46 -6.04
N TYR A 145 -1.82 -19.99 -4.80
CA TYR A 145 -1.79 -19.15 -3.60
C TYR A 145 -0.51 -18.32 -3.50
N THR A 146 0.64 -18.84 -3.94
CA THR A 146 1.88 -18.06 -4.03
C THR A 146 1.74 -16.89 -5.02
N LEU A 147 1.14 -17.12 -6.19
CA LEU A 147 0.85 -16.06 -7.17
C LEU A 147 -0.16 -15.03 -6.63
N ILE A 148 -1.22 -15.47 -5.94
CA ILE A 148 -2.20 -14.56 -5.31
C ILE A 148 -1.53 -13.69 -4.23
N ASN A 149 -0.70 -14.29 -3.37
CA ASN A 149 -0.02 -13.61 -2.28
C ASN A 149 1.05 -12.61 -2.77
N ASN A 150 1.72 -12.88 -3.91
CA ASN A 150 2.71 -11.95 -4.46
C ASN A 150 2.08 -10.90 -5.39
N SER A 151 1.02 -11.25 -6.15
CA SER A 151 0.34 -10.28 -7.02
C SER A 151 -0.39 -9.17 -6.26
N ILE A 152 -0.69 -9.35 -4.97
CA ILE A 152 -1.32 -8.31 -4.15
C ILE A 152 -0.42 -7.08 -4.00
N PHE A 153 0.91 -7.24 -3.99
CA PHE A 153 1.84 -6.12 -3.93
C PHE A 153 1.76 -5.27 -5.21
N ILE A 154 1.66 -5.91 -6.39
CA ILE A 154 1.41 -5.19 -7.66
C ILE A 154 0.09 -4.43 -7.59
N SER A 155 -0.96 -5.04 -7.02
CA SER A 155 -2.25 -4.37 -6.90
C SER A 155 -2.12 -3.05 -6.14
N TYR A 156 -1.38 -3.04 -5.03
CA TYR A 156 -1.04 -1.83 -4.26
C TYR A 156 -0.12 -0.84 -4.99
N MET A 157 0.67 -1.29 -5.98
CA MET A 157 1.46 -0.41 -6.87
C MET A 157 0.64 0.18 -8.03
N LEU A 158 -0.52 -0.41 -8.36
CA LEU A 158 -1.35 -0.02 -9.51
C LEU A 158 -2.62 0.76 -9.13
N ALA A 159 -3.09 0.60 -7.89
CA ALA A 159 -4.30 1.23 -7.38
C ALA A 159 -4.24 1.40 -5.85
N ASP A 160 -5.01 2.36 -5.35
CA ASP A 160 -5.14 2.61 -3.91
C ASP A 160 -5.82 1.44 -3.16
N PRO A 161 -5.58 1.29 -1.84
CA PRO A 161 -6.20 0.25 -1.02
C PRO A 161 -7.73 0.21 -1.08
N GLY A 162 -8.40 1.36 -1.22
CA GLY A 162 -9.85 1.47 -1.33
C GLY A 162 -10.36 0.86 -2.64
N THR A 163 -9.80 1.26 -3.79
CA THR A 163 -10.13 0.70 -5.11
C THR A 163 -9.87 -0.81 -5.17
N ILE A 164 -8.74 -1.29 -4.63
CA ILE A 164 -8.45 -2.73 -4.53
C ILE A 164 -9.53 -3.45 -3.72
N GLN A 165 -9.93 -2.87 -2.58
CA GLN A 165 -10.92 -3.44 -1.68
C GLN A 165 -12.33 -3.43 -2.31
N LEU A 166 -12.70 -2.37 -3.03
CA LEU A 166 -13.93 -2.27 -3.82
C LEU A 166 -13.97 -3.31 -4.94
N VAL A 167 -12.89 -3.51 -5.71
CA VAL A 167 -12.84 -4.57 -6.74
C VAL A 167 -12.91 -5.97 -6.10
N LYS A 168 -12.26 -6.17 -4.95
CA LYS A 168 -12.35 -7.44 -4.18
C LYS A 168 -13.74 -7.70 -3.60
N SER A 169 -14.60 -6.69 -3.38
CA SER A 169 -15.98 -6.90 -2.93
C SER A 169 -16.79 -7.78 -3.91
N GLY A 170 -16.50 -7.69 -5.22
CA GLY A 170 -17.10 -8.53 -6.26
C GLY A 170 -16.68 -10.01 -6.22
N SER A 171 -15.69 -10.38 -5.39
CA SER A 171 -15.18 -11.76 -5.31
C SER A 171 -16.25 -12.80 -4.97
N THR A 172 -17.28 -12.46 -4.20
CA THR A 172 -18.41 -13.36 -3.91
C THR A 172 -19.18 -13.75 -5.19
N PHE A 173 -19.44 -12.77 -6.07
CA PHE A 173 -20.14 -12.97 -7.34
C PHE A 173 -19.31 -13.78 -8.33
N ILE A 174 -18.03 -13.43 -8.51
CA ILE A 174 -17.11 -14.19 -9.38
C ILE A 174 -16.92 -15.62 -8.86
N THR A 175 -16.82 -15.82 -7.54
CA THR A 175 -16.73 -17.16 -6.93
C THR A 175 -17.99 -17.98 -7.18
N ALA A 176 -19.18 -17.38 -7.13
CA ALA A 176 -20.42 -18.09 -7.46
C ALA A 176 -20.48 -18.52 -8.93
N ILE A 177 -20.11 -17.63 -9.88
CA ILE A 177 -20.02 -17.97 -11.30
C ILE A 177 -19.04 -19.13 -11.53
N VAL A 178 -17.82 -19.03 -10.98
CA VAL A 178 -16.80 -20.07 -11.16
C VAL A 178 -17.22 -21.39 -10.49
N MET A 179 -17.89 -21.35 -9.33
CA MET A 179 -18.42 -22.53 -8.66
C MET A 179 -19.51 -23.23 -9.50
N VAL A 180 -20.42 -22.47 -10.11
CA VAL A 180 -21.46 -23.02 -10.99
C VAL A 180 -20.82 -23.58 -12.28
N ALA A 181 -19.92 -22.84 -12.91
CA ALA A 181 -19.28 -23.26 -14.16
C ALA A 181 -18.35 -24.49 -14.00
N ALA A 182 -17.54 -24.53 -12.94
CA ALA A 182 -16.56 -25.60 -12.73
C ALA A 182 -17.16 -26.84 -12.03
N LEU A 183 -18.03 -26.65 -11.04
CA LEU A 183 -18.54 -27.74 -10.19
C LEU A 183 -19.99 -28.14 -10.49
N ASN A 184 -20.70 -27.39 -11.35
CA ASN A 184 -22.12 -27.58 -11.64
C ASN A 184 -23.00 -27.57 -10.37
N THR A 185 -22.57 -26.85 -9.33
CA THR A 185 -23.30 -26.72 -8.06
C THR A 185 -24.58 -25.90 -8.28
N PRO A 186 -25.78 -26.41 -7.92
CA PRO A 186 -27.01 -25.65 -8.05
C PRO A 186 -27.03 -24.47 -7.07
N VAL A 187 -27.48 -23.31 -7.55
CA VAL A 187 -27.67 -22.07 -6.78
C VAL A 187 -29.09 -21.58 -7.03
N SER A 188 -29.86 -21.33 -5.97
CA SER A 188 -31.26 -20.90 -6.11
C SER A 188 -31.36 -19.45 -6.62
N GLN A 189 -32.51 -19.05 -7.18
CA GLN A 189 -32.73 -17.65 -7.59
C GLN A 189 -32.57 -16.67 -6.41
N VAL A 190 -33.01 -17.08 -5.21
CA VAL A 190 -32.86 -16.31 -3.97
C VAL A 190 -31.39 -16.18 -3.56
N GLN A 191 -30.60 -17.26 -3.72
CA GLN A 191 -29.16 -17.21 -3.48
C GLN A 191 -28.41 -16.37 -4.52
N TRP A 192 -28.82 -16.39 -5.79
CA TRP A 192 -28.27 -15.49 -6.81
C TRP A 192 -28.54 -14.03 -6.50
N PHE A 193 -29.78 -13.70 -6.10
CA PHE A 193 -30.12 -12.34 -5.65
C PHE A 193 -29.27 -11.92 -4.43
N ALA A 194 -29.11 -12.80 -3.43
CA ALA A 194 -28.24 -12.53 -2.29
C ALA A 194 -26.77 -12.30 -2.69
N VAL A 195 -26.21 -13.13 -3.57
CA VAL A 195 -24.84 -13.03 -4.08
C VAL A 195 -24.60 -11.76 -4.90
N ILE A 196 -25.59 -11.29 -5.66
CA ILE A 196 -25.54 -10.04 -6.42
C ILE A 196 -25.67 -8.83 -5.48
N LEU A 197 -26.54 -8.91 -4.47
CA LEU A 197 -26.79 -7.83 -3.51
C LEU A 197 -25.61 -7.57 -2.56
N GLN A 198 -24.86 -8.62 -2.20
CA GLN A 198 -23.82 -8.52 -1.15
C GLN A 198 -22.63 -7.60 -1.50
N PRO A 199 -22.08 -7.61 -2.74
CA PRO A 199 -21.09 -6.61 -3.17
C PRO A 199 -21.56 -5.17 -3.01
N PHE A 200 -22.83 -4.85 -3.34
CA PHE A 200 -23.34 -3.48 -3.15
C PHE A 200 -23.34 -3.05 -1.69
N GLY A 201 -23.62 -3.96 -0.74
CA GLY A 201 -23.54 -3.67 0.69
C GLY A 201 -22.10 -3.37 1.15
N LEU A 202 -21.11 -4.10 0.64
CA LEU A 202 -19.69 -3.82 0.90
C LEU A 202 -19.24 -2.51 0.25
N ILE A 203 -19.60 -2.28 -1.02
CA ILE A 203 -19.27 -1.04 -1.74
C ILE A 203 -19.84 0.15 -0.97
N LEU A 204 -21.13 0.13 -0.63
CA LEU A 204 -21.76 1.21 0.14
C LEU A 204 -21.09 1.43 1.51
N ALA A 205 -20.73 0.35 2.21
CA ALA A 205 -20.06 0.45 3.51
C ALA A 205 -18.59 0.90 3.44
N GLN A 206 -17.96 0.88 2.27
CA GLN A 206 -16.53 1.18 2.05
C GLN A 206 -16.31 2.31 1.03
N TYR A 207 -17.37 3.02 0.64
CA TYR A 207 -17.33 4.11 -0.34
C TYR A 207 -17.08 5.44 0.36
N GLU A 208 -15.91 6.02 0.11
CA GLU A 208 -15.53 7.37 0.52
C GLU A 208 -15.75 8.32 -0.68
N PRO A 209 -16.65 9.32 -0.59
CA PRO A 209 -17.03 10.14 -1.74
C PRO A 209 -15.95 11.10 -2.24
N GLU A 210 -14.90 11.36 -1.45
CA GLU A 210 -13.91 12.42 -1.71
C GLU A 210 -12.55 11.89 -2.23
N THR A 211 -12.37 10.57 -2.39
CA THR A 211 -11.05 9.96 -2.73
C THR A 211 -11.02 9.25 -4.09
N GLY A 212 -11.86 9.66 -5.05
CA GLY A 212 -12.08 8.93 -6.30
C GLY A 212 -11.10 9.25 -7.44
N THR A 213 -10.02 8.48 -7.60
CA THR A 213 -9.15 8.52 -8.80
C THR A 213 -9.49 7.41 -9.80
N ALA A 214 -9.71 7.77 -11.07
CA ALA A 214 -9.97 6.79 -12.14
C ALA A 214 -8.67 6.20 -12.70
N TYR A 215 -8.55 4.86 -12.70
CA TYR A 215 -7.36 4.16 -13.20
C TYR A 215 -7.48 3.72 -14.65
N SER A 216 -6.34 3.37 -15.26
CA SER A 216 -6.29 2.81 -16.60
C SER A 216 -7.06 1.49 -16.72
N LEU A 217 -7.56 1.16 -17.92
CA LEU A 217 -8.21 -0.13 -18.20
C LEU A 217 -7.29 -1.32 -17.88
N GLY A 218 -5.97 -1.16 -18.07
CA GLY A 218 -4.97 -2.18 -17.74
C GLY A 218 -4.91 -2.49 -16.24
N THR A 219 -4.97 -1.46 -15.38
CA THR A 219 -5.06 -1.60 -13.92
C THR A 219 -6.28 -2.44 -13.54
N TYR A 220 -7.47 -2.06 -14.00
CA TYR A 220 -8.69 -2.80 -13.69
C TYR A 220 -8.66 -4.23 -14.23
N ALA A 221 -8.09 -4.48 -15.41
CA ALA A 221 -7.93 -5.82 -15.96
C ALA A 221 -7.04 -6.72 -15.08
N ILE A 222 -5.93 -6.19 -14.53
CA ILE A 222 -5.04 -6.91 -13.61
C ILE A 222 -5.75 -7.21 -12.28
N LEU A 223 -6.47 -6.25 -11.71
CA LEU A 223 -7.24 -6.44 -10.47
C LEU A 223 -8.35 -7.48 -10.64
N LEU A 224 -9.08 -7.45 -11.76
CA LEU A 224 -10.11 -8.43 -12.09
C LEU A 224 -9.52 -9.83 -12.33
N LEU A 225 -8.37 -9.93 -12.99
CA LEU A 225 -7.64 -11.20 -13.16
C LEU A 225 -7.20 -11.79 -11.82
N GLN A 226 -6.75 -10.96 -10.87
CA GLN A 226 -6.41 -11.40 -9.52
C GLN A 226 -7.64 -11.94 -8.77
N VAL A 227 -8.77 -11.22 -8.84
CA VAL A 227 -10.04 -11.68 -8.24
C VAL A 227 -10.50 -13.00 -8.86
N PHE A 228 -10.38 -13.16 -10.18
CA PHE A 228 -10.68 -14.41 -10.87
C PHE A 228 -9.76 -15.56 -10.45
N LEU A 229 -8.44 -15.35 -10.36
CA LEU A 229 -7.48 -16.36 -9.90
C LEU A 229 -7.77 -16.80 -8.45
N SER A 230 -8.13 -15.86 -7.58
CA SER A 230 -8.55 -16.13 -6.19
C SER A 230 -9.86 -16.93 -6.11
N ALA A 231 -10.85 -16.59 -6.94
CA ALA A 231 -12.10 -17.32 -7.07
C ALA A 231 -11.88 -18.76 -7.58
N ALA A 232 -11.13 -18.93 -8.67
CA ALA A 232 -10.76 -20.22 -9.24
C ALA A 232 -10.02 -21.11 -8.24
N SER A 233 -9.02 -20.55 -7.53
CA SER A 233 -8.28 -21.27 -6.49
C SER A 233 -9.17 -21.68 -5.31
N SER A 234 -10.11 -20.82 -4.90
CA SER A 234 -11.07 -21.12 -3.83
C SER A 234 -12.02 -22.27 -4.22
N VAL A 235 -12.54 -22.25 -5.44
CA VAL A 235 -13.43 -23.30 -5.98
C VAL A 235 -12.66 -24.61 -6.20
N TYR A 236 -11.40 -24.54 -6.66
CA TYR A 236 -10.55 -25.71 -6.82
C TYR A 236 -10.16 -26.36 -5.48
N ASN A 237 -9.86 -25.57 -4.44
CA ASN A 237 -9.64 -26.08 -3.08
C ASN A 237 -10.88 -26.78 -2.52
N GLN A 238 -12.06 -26.14 -2.65
CA GLN A 238 -13.34 -26.77 -2.32
C GLN A 238 -13.52 -28.11 -3.07
N HIS A 239 -13.24 -28.14 -4.38
CA HIS A 239 -13.39 -29.35 -5.17
C HIS A 239 -12.54 -30.51 -4.65
N ILE A 240 -11.23 -30.31 -4.43
CA ILE A 240 -10.35 -31.39 -3.94
C ILE A 240 -10.79 -31.84 -2.54
N LEU A 241 -11.08 -30.89 -1.63
CA LEU A 241 -11.49 -31.22 -0.26
C LEU A 241 -12.85 -31.95 -0.19
N GLN A 242 -13.77 -31.71 -1.13
CA GLN A 242 -15.11 -32.32 -1.14
C GLN A 242 -15.23 -33.56 -2.02
N ALA A 243 -14.42 -33.69 -3.07
CA ALA A 243 -14.42 -34.86 -3.95
C ALA A 243 -14.00 -36.14 -3.19
N ASN A 244 -13.07 -36.01 -2.24
CA ASN A 244 -12.46 -37.15 -1.57
C ASN A 244 -12.77 -37.17 -0.05
N LYS A 245 -12.97 -38.39 0.47
CA LYS A 245 -13.26 -38.66 1.89
C LYS A 245 -11.98 -38.75 2.76
N THR A 246 -10.93 -38.07 2.33
CA THR A 246 -9.62 -38.00 2.98
C THR A 246 -9.64 -37.07 4.20
N SER A 247 -8.78 -37.34 5.19
CA SER A 247 -8.65 -36.49 6.39
C SER A 247 -8.33 -35.05 6.00
N LEU A 248 -9.08 -34.10 6.57
CA LEU A 248 -8.82 -32.66 6.43
C LEU A 248 -7.40 -32.30 6.89
N HIS A 249 -6.91 -32.96 7.94
CA HIS A 249 -5.57 -32.70 8.48
C HIS A 249 -4.46 -33.23 7.56
N ALA A 250 -4.67 -34.40 6.93
CA ALA A 250 -3.72 -34.93 5.95
C ALA A 250 -3.65 -34.05 4.68
N ASN A 251 -4.80 -33.64 4.15
CA ASN A 251 -4.90 -32.73 3.00
C ASN A 251 -4.24 -31.38 3.27
N ASN A 252 -4.52 -30.79 4.45
CA ASN A 252 -3.88 -29.56 4.88
C ASN A 252 -2.35 -29.72 5.02
N MET A 253 -1.87 -30.84 5.56
CA MET A 253 -0.44 -31.10 5.68
C MET A 253 0.27 -31.12 4.31
N VAL A 254 -0.36 -31.71 3.27
CA VAL A 254 0.16 -31.65 1.90
C VAL A 254 0.19 -30.22 1.35
N LEU A 255 -0.93 -29.50 1.47
CA LEU A 255 -1.07 -28.14 0.95
C LEU A 255 -0.03 -27.19 1.56
N TYR A 256 0.13 -27.23 2.88
CA TYR A 256 1.06 -26.38 3.60
C TYR A 256 2.52 -26.81 3.38
N ALA A 257 2.82 -28.10 3.25
CA ALA A 257 4.16 -28.57 2.87
C ALA A 257 4.58 -28.08 1.48
N ALA A 258 3.66 -28.10 0.50
CA ALA A 258 3.88 -27.50 -0.81
C ALA A 258 4.03 -25.97 -0.71
N GLY A 259 3.23 -25.31 0.13
CA GLY A 259 3.33 -23.88 0.41
C GLY A 259 4.71 -23.47 0.97
N VAL A 260 5.24 -24.20 1.95
CA VAL A 260 6.60 -24.02 2.50
C VAL A 260 7.65 -24.16 1.40
N PHE A 261 7.59 -25.24 0.62
CA PHE A 261 8.58 -25.51 -0.43
C PHE A 261 8.63 -24.40 -1.48
N VAL A 262 7.48 -23.99 -2.01
CA VAL A 262 7.39 -22.92 -3.02
C VAL A 262 7.82 -21.57 -2.42
N SER A 263 7.33 -21.23 -1.22
CA SER A 263 7.63 -19.93 -0.59
C SER A 263 9.12 -19.78 -0.26
N LEU A 264 9.77 -20.87 0.18
CA LEU A 264 11.21 -20.89 0.44
C LEU A 264 12.03 -20.69 -0.84
N ILE A 265 11.65 -21.34 -1.95
CA ILE A 265 12.29 -21.12 -3.26
C ILE A 265 12.14 -19.67 -3.70
N CYS A 266 10.93 -19.10 -3.60
CA CYS A 266 10.71 -17.69 -3.90
C CYS A 266 11.57 -16.76 -3.03
N HIS A 267 11.65 -16.98 -1.72
CA HIS A 267 12.50 -16.18 -0.82
C HIS A 267 13.99 -16.27 -1.19
N ILE A 268 14.51 -17.47 -1.49
CA ILE A 268 15.90 -17.65 -1.93
C ILE A 268 16.15 -16.88 -3.25
N VAL A 269 15.26 -16.97 -4.23
CA VAL A 269 15.40 -16.28 -5.52
C VAL A 269 15.30 -14.76 -5.34
N MET A 270 14.37 -14.26 -4.53
CA MET A 270 14.26 -12.83 -4.23
C MET A 270 15.52 -12.30 -3.56
N ARG A 271 16.11 -13.03 -2.60
CA ARG A 271 17.36 -12.64 -1.92
C ARG A 271 18.60 -12.66 -2.82
N ILE A 272 18.60 -13.46 -3.89
CA ILE A 272 19.65 -13.45 -4.92
C ILE A 272 19.52 -12.21 -5.83
N ILE A 273 18.29 -11.77 -6.09
CA ILE A 273 17.99 -10.61 -6.96
C ILE A 273 18.11 -9.28 -6.19
N LYS A 274 17.77 -9.28 -4.90
CA LYS A 274 17.61 -8.10 -4.05
C LYS A 274 18.48 -8.23 -2.80
N THR A 275 19.62 -7.55 -2.78
CA THR A 275 20.65 -7.68 -1.72
C THR A 275 20.32 -6.97 -0.41
N ASP A 276 19.24 -6.19 -0.38
CA ASP A 276 18.70 -5.46 0.78
C ASP A 276 17.51 -6.19 1.46
N GLU A 277 17.16 -7.42 1.03
CA GLU A 277 16.16 -8.22 1.74
C GLU A 277 16.68 -8.62 3.15
N PRO A 278 15.96 -8.25 4.24
CA PRO A 278 16.36 -8.59 5.59
C PRO A 278 16.37 -10.11 5.83
N GLY A 279 17.06 -10.54 6.87
CA GLY A 279 17.19 -11.94 7.26
C GLY A 279 15.84 -12.59 7.54
N PHE A 280 15.72 -13.89 7.21
CA PHE A 280 14.47 -14.67 7.36
C PHE A 280 13.86 -14.67 8.77
N PHE A 281 14.65 -14.39 9.81
CA PHE A 281 14.21 -14.31 11.22
C PHE A 281 14.34 -12.90 11.84
N GLU A 282 14.60 -11.88 11.02
CA GLU A 282 14.75 -10.50 11.47
C GLU A 282 13.37 -9.88 11.76
N GLY A 283 13.23 -9.17 12.90
CA GLY A 283 11.98 -8.53 13.33
C GLY A 283 10.96 -9.40 14.10
N TYR A 284 11.33 -10.64 14.49
CA TYR A 284 10.46 -11.57 15.25
C TYR A 284 10.63 -11.54 16.78
N ASP A 285 11.36 -10.55 17.29
CA ASP A 285 11.44 -10.18 18.70
C ASP A 285 10.18 -9.46 19.20
N ASN A 286 9.46 -8.78 18.32
CA ASN A 286 8.18 -8.13 18.64
C ASN A 286 7.03 -9.15 18.81
N ILE A 287 6.34 -9.09 19.96
CA ILE A 287 5.16 -9.93 20.26
C ILE A 287 4.02 -9.74 19.26
N GLY A 288 3.88 -8.56 18.64
CA GLY A 288 2.92 -8.28 17.57
C GLY A 288 3.17 -9.13 16.33
N ALA A 289 4.43 -9.29 15.91
CA ALA A 289 4.81 -10.14 14.78
C ALA A 289 4.44 -11.61 15.03
N ILE A 290 4.70 -12.11 16.24
CA ILE A 290 4.33 -13.47 16.67
C ILE A 290 2.81 -13.64 16.65
N MET A 291 2.05 -12.68 17.19
CA MET A 291 0.58 -12.70 17.20
C MET A 291 -0.03 -12.67 15.80
N VAL A 292 0.54 -11.91 14.87
CA VAL A 292 0.13 -11.91 13.45
C VAL A 292 0.38 -13.28 12.80
N VAL A 293 1.57 -13.87 12.98
CA VAL A 293 1.90 -15.20 12.44
C VAL A 293 0.96 -16.28 13.00
N VAL A 294 0.76 -16.31 14.32
CA VAL A 294 -0.15 -17.26 14.99
C VAL A 294 -1.59 -17.09 14.47
N SER A 295 -2.05 -15.85 14.29
CA SER A 295 -3.37 -15.58 13.74
C SER A 295 -3.49 -16.00 12.26
N ASN A 296 -2.42 -15.85 11.48
CA ASN A 296 -2.33 -16.35 10.10
C ASN A 296 -2.39 -17.90 10.03
N VAL A 297 -1.90 -18.61 11.04
CA VAL A 297 -2.08 -20.08 11.14
C VAL A 297 -3.56 -20.43 11.31
N PHE A 298 -4.26 -19.78 12.25
CA PHE A 298 -5.67 -20.08 12.53
C PHE A 298 -6.60 -19.75 11.36
N ILE A 299 -6.38 -18.64 10.65
CA ILE A 299 -7.21 -18.27 9.48
C ILE A 299 -7.09 -19.30 8.35
N GLY A 300 -5.90 -19.88 8.11
CA GLY A 300 -5.71 -20.94 7.12
C GLY A 300 -6.49 -22.23 7.45
N LEU A 301 -6.54 -22.60 8.74
CA LEU A 301 -7.31 -23.75 9.21
C LEU A 301 -8.83 -23.49 9.18
N ALA A 302 -9.26 -22.27 9.47
CA ALA A 302 -10.67 -21.87 9.38
C ALA A 302 -11.17 -21.90 7.93
N ILE A 303 -10.40 -21.33 6.99
CA ILE A 303 -10.72 -21.33 5.56
C ILE A 303 -10.85 -22.75 5.00
N THR A 304 -9.89 -23.64 5.29
CA THR A 304 -9.94 -25.05 4.84
C THR A 304 -11.11 -25.83 5.47
N SER A 305 -11.47 -25.51 6.71
CA SER A 305 -12.70 -26.06 7.34
C SER A 305 -13.97 -25.59 6.63
N VAL A 306 -14.08 -24.31 6.25
CA VAL A 306 -15.23 -23.80 5.48
C VAL A 306 -15.29 -24.45 4.09
N TYR A 307 -14.16 -24.65 3.40
CA TYR A 307 -14.16 -25.38 2.13
C TYR A 307 -14.54 -26.87 2.30
N LYS A 308 -14.20 -27.53 3.42
CA LYS A 308 -14.59 -28.93 3.66
C LYS A 308 -16.07 -29.09 4.02
N TYR A 309 -16.63 -28.20 4.83
CA TYR A 309 -17.99 -28.34 5.40
C TYR A 309 -19.08 -27.47 4.76
N ALA A 310 -18.71 -26.42 4.01
CA ALA A 310 -19.64 -25.50 3.34
C ALA A 310 -19.32 -25.38 1.84
N ASN A 311 -19.06 -24.17 1.32
CA ASN A 311 -18.59 -23.95 -0.05
C ASN A 311 -17.76 -22.66 -0.15
N ALA A 312 -17.16 -22.40 -1.32
CA ALA A 312 -16.33 -21.23 -1.54
C ALA A 312 -17.12 -19.90 -1.45
N VAL A 313 -18.42 -19.89 -1.79
CA VAL A 313 -19.26 -18.70 -1.66
C VAL A 313 -19.50 -18.35 -0.19
N VAL A 314 -19.77 -19.34 0.68
CA VAL A 314 -19.90 -19.15 2.15
C VAL A 314 -18.61 -18.59 2.76
N LYS A 315 -17.42 -18.98 2.27
CA LYS A 315 -16.14 -18.36 2.67
C LYS A 315 -16.12 -16.87 2.34
N CYS A 316 -16.57 -16.47 1.14
CA CYS A 316 -16.62 -15.05 0.75
C CYS A 316 -17.67 -14.26 1.54
N ILE A 317 -18.84 -14.84 1.81
CA ILE A 317 -19.88 -14.26 2.67
C ILE A 317 -19.35 -14.04 4.10
N ALA A 318 -18.70 -15.03 4.70
CA ALA A 318 -18.06 -14.89 6.01
C ALA A 318 -16.98 -13.79 6.01
N THR A 319 -16.21 -13.66 4.92
CA THR A 319 -15.21 -12.59 4.77
C THR A 319 -15.89 -11.22 4.70
N ALA A 320 -16.98 -11.07 3.95
CA ALA A 320 -17.76 -9.82 3.84
C ALA A 320 -18.37 -9.40 5.19
N VAL A 321 -18.94 -10.35 5.94
CA VAL A 321 -19.46 -10.10 7.30
C VAL A 321 -18.33 -9.64 8.24
N SER A 322 -17.16 -10.26 8.16
CA SER A 322 -15.99 -9.88 8.96
C SER A 322 -15.50 -8.46 8.66
N SER A 323 -15.43 -8.09 7.38
CA SER A 323 -15.11 -6.71 6.97
C SER A 323 -16.10 -5.70 7.53
N GLY A 324 -17.40 -6.01 7.48
CA GLY A 324 -18.44 -5.14 8.07
C GLY A 324 -18.32 -4.99 9.59
N LEU A 325 -18.05 -6.07 10.32
CA LEU A 325 -17.82 -6.04 11.76
C LEU A 325 -16.57 -5.25 12.15
N LEU A 326 -15.50 -5.34 11.34
CA LEU A 326 -14.25 -4.61 11.59
C LEU A 326 -14.41 -3.09 11.50
N LEU A 327 -15.32 -2.57 10.66
CA LEU A 327 -15.60 -1.13 10.60
C LEU A 327 -16.15 -0.61 11.95
N TYR A 328 -17.14 -1.31 12.53
CA TYR A 328 -17.68 -0.97 13.85
C TYR A 328 -16.65 -1.11 14.97
N LEU A 329 -15.90 -2.22 14.97
CA LEU A 329 -14.89 -2.46 16.00
C LEU A 329 -13.72 -1.49 15.90
N SER A 330 -13.39 -0.99 14.70
CA SER A 330 -12.38 0.06 14.52
C SER A 330 -12.80 1.36 15.20
N THR A 331 -14.06 1.80 15.01
CA THR A 331 -14.60 2.98 15.71
C THR A 331 -14.58 2.80 17.23
N ILE A 332 -14.99 1.63 17.73
CA ILE A 332 -15.08 1.38 19.18
C ILE A 332 -13.71 1.26 19.85
N LEU A 333 -12.73 0.62 19.20
CA LEU A 333 -11.44 0.28 19.81
C LEU A 333 -10.31 1.28 19.48
N PHE A 334 -10.40 1.96 18.33
CA PHE A 334 -9.36 2.87 17.84
C PHE A 334 -9.88 4.29 17.56
N GLY A 335 -11.14 4.61 17.87
CA GLY A 335 -11.70 5.95 17.77
C GLY A 335 -11.91 6.48 16.34
N THR A 336 -11.85 5.62 15.31
CA THR A 336 -12.02 6.05 13.92
C THR A 336 -13.45 6.53 13.63
N THR A 337 -13.60 7.62 12.87
CA THR A 337 -14.90 8.14 12.45
C THR A 337 -15.69 7.10 11.65
N LEU A 338 -16.96 6.88 12.00
CA LEU A 338 -17.83 5.94 11.30
C LEU A 338 -18.51 6.67 10.14
N GLY A 339 -18.15 6.33 8.90
CA GLY A 339 -18.78 6.88 7.69
C GLY A 339 -20.29 6.63 7.67
N THR A 340 -21.07 7.61 7.22
CA THR A 340 -22.55 7.57 7.26
C THR A 340 -23.14 6.38 6.48
N MET A 341 -22.45 5.93 5.43
CA MET A 341 -22.85 4.81 4.58
C MET A 341 -22.50 3.41 5.15
N VAL A 342 -21.69 3.34 6.22
CA VAL A 342 -21.30 2.07 6.87
C VAL A 342 -22.52 1.33 7.41
N ILE A 343 -23.47 2.05 8.03
CA ILE A 343 -24.67 1.46 8.63
C ILE A 343 -25.58 0.82 7.56
N PRO A 344 -26.08 1.53 6.53
CA PRO A 344 -26.92 0.91 5.51
C PRO A 344 -26.18 -0.18 4.71
N GLY A 345 -24.89 0.00 4.40
CA GLY A 345 -24.10 -1.00 3.68
C GLY A 345 -23.95 -2.31 4.46
N THR A 346 -23.60 -2.24 5.76
CA THR A 346 -23.48 -3.44 6.61
C THR A 346 -24.81 -4.14 6.89
N ILE A 347 -25.93 -3.40 6.94
CA ILE A 347 -27.28 -3.99 6.98
C ILE A 347 -27.54 -4.81 5.70
N ILE A 348 -27.18 -4.29 4.52
CA ILE A 348 -27.29 -5.03 3.25
C ILE A 348 -26.42 -6.29 3.27
N VAL A 349 -25.18 -6.21 3.79
CA VAL A 349 -24.29 -7.38 3.97
C VAL A 349 -24.92 -8.43 4.91
N ALA A 350 -25.52 -8.01 6.03
CA ALA A 350 -26.17 -8.93 6.96
C ALA A 350 -27.43 -9.60 6.35
N LEU A 351 -28.29 -8.82 5.68
CA LEU A 351 -29.50 -9.32 5.03
C LEU A 351 -29.20 -10.28 3.88
N SER A 352 -28.22 -9.95 3.02
CA SER A 352 -27.79 -10.85 1.94
C SER A 352 -27.17 -12.14 2.47
N SER A 353 -26.32 -12.06 3.50
CA SER A 353 -25.75 -13.23 4.17
C SER A 353 -26.82 -14.15 4.76
N TRP A 354 -27.81 -13.57 5.47
CA TRP A 354 -28.95 -14.31 6.01
C TRP A 354 -29.78 -14.95 4.90
N LEU A 355 -30.10 -14.20 3.84
CA LEU A 355 -30.91 -14.66 2.72
C LEU A 355 -30.28 -15.85 1.99
N TYR A 356 -28.95 -15.83 1.77
CA TYR A 356 -28.21 -16.92 1.16
C TYR A 356 -28.22 -18.20 2.02
N LEU A 357 -28.01 -18.06 3.33
CA LEU A 357 -27.93 -19.19 4.28
C LEU A 357 -29.31 -19.77 4.63
N ALA A 358 -30.36 -18.95 4.66
CA ALA A 358 -31.72 -19.37 4.96
C ALA A 358 -32.40 -20.11 3.79
N ASN A 359 -31.90 -19.93 2.56
CA ASN A 359 -32.50 -20.49 1.33
C ASN A 359 -31.50 -21.41 0.57
N PRO A 360 -31.03 -22.51 1.20
CA PRO A 360 -30.13 -23.44 0.52
C PRO A 360 -30.79 -23.98 -0.77
N ALA A 361 -30.03 -24.03 -1.86
CA ALA A 361 -30.51 -24.64 -3.09
C ALA A 361 -31.01 -26.06 -2.83
N ALA A 362 -32.22 -26.37 -3.34
CA ALA A 362 -32.76 -27.71 -3.26
C ALA A 362 -31.77 -28.70 -3.87
N ALA A 363 -31.44 -29.76 -3.13
CA ALA A 363 -30.53 -30.80 -3.60
C ALA A 363 -31.18 -31.57 -4.75
N THR A 364 -31.04 -31.06 -5.97
CA THR A 364 -31.34 -31.83 -7.18
C THR A 364 -30.48 -33.07 -7.12
N GLN A 365 -31.11 -34.25 -7.09
CA GLN A 365 -30.38 -35.50 -7.20
C GLN A 365 -29.63 -35.50 -8.53
N SER A 366 -28.32 -35.20 -8.47
CA SER A 366 -27.38 -35.32 -9.58
C SER A 366 -27.20 -36.81 -9.89
N ARG A 367 -28.23 -37.38 -10.52
CA ARG A 367 -28.22 -38.69 -11.13
C ARG A 367 -27.15 -38.61 -12.20
N SER A 368 -25.98 -39.19 -11.93
CA SER A 368 -24.74 -38.98 -12.65
C SER A 368 -24.91 -39.15 -14.17
N ARG A 369 -25.09 -38.03 -14.90
CA ARG A 369 -25.16 -38.04 -16.37
C ARG A 369 -23.74 -38.06 -16.95
N ALA A 370 -22.97 -39.06 -16.53
CA ALA A 370 -21.60 -39.33 -16.94
C ALA A 370 -21.57 -39.96 -18.35
N GLY A 371 -22.00 -39.19 -19.35
CA GLY A 371 -22.20 -39.68 -20.71
C GLY A 371 -22.12 -38.58 -21.77
N SER A 372 -20.88 -38.13 -22.07
CA SER A 372 -20.44 -37.70 -23.41
C SER A 372 -18.93 -37.44 -23.45
N GLY A 373 -18.40 -36.62 -22.52
CA GLY A 373 -16.99 -36.17 -22.53
C GLY A 373 -15.90 -37.19 -22.14
N ARG A 374 -16.19 -38.49 -22.13
CA ARG A 374 -15.33 -39.50 -21.45
C ARG A 374 -14.09 -39.95 -22.24
N ALA A 375 -13.97 -39.57 -23.52
CA ALA A 375 -12.81 -39.90 -24.36
C ALA A 375 -11.68 -38.86 -24.25
N SER A 376 -12.00 -37.57 -24.43
CA SER A 376 -11.00 -36.49 -24.43
C SER A 376 -10.30 -36.33 -23.06
N CYS A 377 -11.07 -36.33 -21.96
CA CYS A 377 -10.48 -36.25 -20.61
C CYS A 377 -9.64 -37.47 -20.21
N LYS A 378 -9.86 -38.65 -20.82
CA LYS A 378 -9.00 -39.83 -20.55
C LYS A 378 -7.63 -39.69 -21.20
N ALA A 379 -7.57 -39.20 -22.44
CA ALA A 379 -6.29 -38.92 -23.11
C ALA A 379 -5.49 -37.84 -22.36
N LEU A 380 -6.16 -36.74 -21.98
CA LEU A 380 -5.54 -35.66 -21.20
C LEU A 380 -5.08 -36.13 -19.81
N GLY A 381 -5.88 -36.95 -19.12
CA GLY A 381 -5.52 -37.53 -17.82
C GLY A 381 -4.33 -38.48 -17.88
N VAL A 382 -4.24 -39.33 -18.91
CA VAL A 382 -3.07 -40.22 -19.12
C VAL A 382 -1.82 -39.42 -19.48
N PHE A 383 -1.94 -38.36 -20.29
CA PHE A 383 -0.86 -37.45 -20.62
C PHE A 383 -0.33 -36.71 -19.37
N LEU A 384 -1.23 -36.09 -18.58
CA LEU A 384 -0.91 -35.43 -17.33
C LEU A 384 -0.28 -36.38 -16.30
N LYS A 385 -0.69 -37.65 -16.26
CA LYS A 385 -0.12 -38.67 -15.37
C LYS A 385 1.31 -39.06 -15.77
N ARG A 386 1.61 -39.13 -17.07
CA ARG A 386 2.96 -39.47 -17.58
C ARG A 386 3.94 -38.29 -17.52
N TYR A 387 3.46 -37.06 -17.72
CA TYR A 387 4.27 -35.84 -17.66
C TYR A 387 4.09 -35.05 -16.36
N ARG A 388 3.56 -35.67 -15.29
CA ARG A 388 3.21 -34.99 -14.03
C ARG A 388 4.36 -34.21 -13.42
N VAL A 389 5.51 -34.87 -13.21
CA VAL A 389 6.68 -34.25 -12.59
C VAL A 389 7.25 -33.10 -13.44
N PRO A 390 7.55 -33.27 -14.75
CA PRO A 390 8.02 -32.13 -15.55
C PRO A 390 6.98 -31.02 -15.70
N TYR A 391 5.68 -31.33 -15.75
CA TYR A 391 4.61 -30.31 -15.76
C TYR A 391 4.60 -29.47 -14.47
N LEU A 392 4.66 -30.11 -13.30
CA LEU A 392 4.73 -29.40 -12.01
C LEU A 392 6.04 -28.61 -11.86
N ALA A 393 7.17 -29.13 -12.37
CA ALA A 393 8.45 -28.42 -12.39
C ALA A 393 8.39 -27.16 -13.27
N VAL A 394 7.85 -27.26 -14.49
CA VAL A 394 7.62 -26.12 -15.38
C VAL A 394 6.67 -25.10 -14.73
N LEU A 395 5.57 -25.54 -14.13
CA LEU A 395 4.62 -24.64 -13.46
C LEU A 395 5.27 -23.93 -12.25
N THR A 396 6.14 -24.63 -11.51
CA THR A 396 6.92 -24.04 -10.41
C THR A 396 7.91 -23.01 -10.94
N PHE A 397 8.68 -23.36 -11.97
CA PHE A 397 9.63 -22.45 -12.60
C PHE A 397 8.94 -21.19 -13.13
N THR A 398 7.83 -21.34 -13.86
CA THR A 398 7.02 -20.21 -14.35
C THR A 398 6.46 -19.37 -13.20
N THR A 399 5.99 -19.99 -12.11
CA THR A 399 5.51 -19.26 -10.91
C THR A 399 6.63 -18.45 -10.27
N VAL A 400 7.81 -19.05 -10.08
CA VAL A 400 8.99 -18.39 -9.49
C VAL A 400 9.51 -17.29 -10.42
N LEU A 401 9.53 -17.51 -11.73
CA LEU A 401 9.94 -16.51 -12.72
C LEU A 401 8.96 -15.34 -12.79
N ILE A 402 7.64 -15.60 -12.69
CA ILE A 402 6.65 -14.54 -12.53
C ILE A 402 6.94 -13.77 -11.24
N VAL A 403 7.01 -14.42 -10.07
CA VAL A 403 7.29 -13.72 -8.79
C VAL A 403 8.58 -12.90 -8.86
N ALA A 404 9.66 -13.47 -9.37
CA ALA A 404 10.94 -12.76 -9.58
C ALA A 404 10.81 -11.56 -10.52
N PHE A 405 10.06 -11.68 -11.63
CA PHE A 405 9.78 -10.58 -12.55
C PHE A 405 8.94 -9.49 -11.90
N LEU A 406 7.98 -9.85 -11.04
CA LEU A 406 7.18 -8.89 -10.27
C LEU A 406 8.04 -8.12 -9.25
N THR A 407 8.96 -8.81 -8.56
CA THR A 407 9.97 -8.18 -7.70
C THR A 407 10.95 -7.31 -8.52
N LEU A 408 11.33 -7.73 -9.72
CA LEU A 408 12.19 -6.94 -10.62
C LEU A 408 11.50 -5.68 -11.17
N ILE A 409 10.19 -5.72 -11.43
CA ILE A 409 9.42 -4.51 -11.75
C ILE A 409 9.52 -3.50 -10.59
N GLN A 410 9.35 -3.99 -9.34
CA GLN A 410 9.46 -3.18 -8.13
C GLN A 410 10.85 -2.55 -7.93
N THR A 411 11.94 -3.21 -8.36
CA THR A 411 13.30 -2.64 -8.25
C THR A 411 13.72 -1.78 -9.45
N THR A 412 13.24 -2.09 -10.65
CA THR A 412 13.80 -1.54 -11.91
C THR A 412 12.93 -0.44 -12.51
N MET A 413 11.67 -0.28 -12.08
CA MET A 413 10.75 0.72 -12.63
C MET A 413 9.96 1.48 -11.55
N PRO A 414 10.57 2.49 -10.89
CA PRO A 414 9.84 3.47 -10.09
C PRO A 414 8.95 4.43 -10.93
N GLY A 415 8.93 4.31 -12.26
CA GLY A 415 8.45 5.35 -13.17
C GLY A 415 7.63 4.89 -14.39
N LEU A 416 6.99 3.71 -14.35
CA LEU A 416 6.10 3.24 -15.43
C LEU A 416 4.62 3.09 -15.01
N THR A 417 4.23 3.78 -13.94
CA THR A 417 2.90 3.75 -13.30
C THR A 417 2.05 5.02 -13.51
N HIS A 418 2.47 5.97 -14.34
CA HIS A 418 1.63 7.12 -14.76
C HIS A 418 1.20 7.00 -16.23
N GLY A 419 0.17 6.19 -16.47
CA GLY A 419 -0.64 6.30 -17.68
C GLY A 419 -1.69 7.39 -17.51
N ASN A 420 -1.57 8.48 -18.27
CA ASN A 420 -2.52 9.61 -18.43
C ASN A 420 -3.71 9.64 -17.46
N GLY A 421 -3.43 10.09 -16.24
CA GLY A 421 -4.39 10.31 -15.15
C GLY A 421 -3.64 11.04 -14.03
N HIS A 422 -4.28 12.04 -13.42
CA HIS A 422 -3.65 12.98 -12.50
C HIS A 422 -2.83 12.27 -11.39
N PRO A 423 -1.60 12.72 -11.11
CA PRO A 423 -0.71 12.01 -10.19
C PRO A 423 -1.10 12.29 -8.74
N ASN A 424 -1.76 11.32 -8.09
CA ASN A 424 -1.91 11.30 -6.65
C ASN A 424 -0.94 10.30 -6.02
N LEU A 425 -0.31 10.70 -4.91
CA LEU A 425 0.92 10.09 -4.40
C LEU A 425 0.65 8.77 -3.66
N SER A 426 1.46 7.74 -3.94
CA SER A 426 2.14 6.96 -2.89
C SER A 426 3.07 5.89 -3.46
N HIS A 427 4.38 6.02 -3.19
CA HIS A 427 5.10 4.96 -2.49
C HIS A 427 6.44 5.49 -1.95
N SER A 428 6.54 5.52 -0.63
CA SER A 428 7.78 5.78 0.11
C SER A 428 8.64 4.52 0.18
N ALA A 429 9.96 4.74 0.23
CA ALA A 429 10.97 3.78 0.65
C ALA A 429 12.10 4.56 1.35
N PRO A 430 12.98 3.88 2.09
CA PRO A 430 12.69 3.13 3.30
C PRO A 430 13.08 3.95 4.54
N ALA A 431 12.22 3.99 5.57
CA ALA A 431 12.61 4.58 6.85
C ALA A 431 13.43 3.57 7.66
N THR A 432 14.74 3.77 7.72
CA THR A 432 15.61 3.19 8.75
C THR A 432 15.11 3.58 10.15
N GLU A 433 15.29 2.71 11.14
CA GLU A 433 15.09 3.08 12.54
C GLU A 433 15.83 4.39 12.88
N GLY A 434 15.07 5.31 13.45
CA GLY A 434 15.53 6.62 13.87
C GLY A 434 14.33 7.47 14.23
N THR A 435 14.47 8.22 15.31
CA THR A 435 13.73 9.46 15.58
C THR A 435 13.18 10.09 14.30
N ALA A 436 11.88 10.40 14.25
CA ALA A 436 11.32 11.12 13.11
C ALA A 436 12.13 12.42 12.90
N THR A 437 12.99 12.46 11.89
CA THR A 437 13.81 13.63 11.58
C THR A 437 13.33 14.26 10.29
N SER A 438 13.16 15.58 10.29
CA SER A 438 12.81 16.31 9.07
C SER A 438 13.82 16.04 7.95
N PRO A 439 13.37 15.86 6.69
CA PRO A 439 14.26 15.81 5.52
C PRO A 439 15.20 17.01 5.43
N PHE A 440 14.79 18.15 6.00
CA PHE A 440 15.53 19.41 6.02
C PHE A 440 16.27 19.69 7.34
N ARG A 441 16.46 18.69 8.22
CA ARG A 441 17.12 18.86 9.54
C ARG A 441 18.50 19.53 9.50
N ASN A 442 19.21 19.38 8.38
CA ASN A 442 20.53 19.97 8.11
C ASN A 442 20.47 21.09 7.06
N THR A 443 19.30 21.47 6.56
CA THR A 443 19.11 22.51 5.53
C THR A 443 18.85 23.88 6.17
N LEU A 444 19.35 24.92 5.53
CA LEU A 444 19.06 26.32 5.85
C LEU A 444 17.84 26.80 5.04
N ALA A 445 16.77 27.25 5.71
CA ALA A 445 15.66 27.92 5.03
C ALA A 445 15.95 29.42 4.86
N VAL A 446 15.59 29.98 3.70
CA VAL A 446 15.53 31.43 3.44
C VAL A 446 14.13 31.80 3.01
N ILE A 447 13.48 32.68 3.75
CA ILE A 447 12.12 33.15 3.46
C ILE A 447 12.15 34.64 3.12
N ARG A 448 11.59 35.01 1.97
CA ARG A 448 11.58 36.40 1.45
C ARG A 448 10.18 37.01 1.47
N TRP A 449 10.07 38.28 1.86
CA TRP A 449 8.78 38.92 2.16
C TRP A 449 8.30 40.06 1.26
N ASN A 450 9.19 40.84 0.63
CA ASN A 450 8.86 41.99 -0.23
C ASN A 450 8.03 43.17 0.37
N SER A 451 7.33 43.02 1.50
CA SER A 451 6.80 44.10 2.35
C SER A 451 6.92 43.75 3.84
N ALA A 452 6.89 44.76 4.73
CA ALA A 452 7.05 44.58 6.17
C ALA A 452 5.74 44.16 6.86
N HIS A 453 5.62 42.88 7.23
CA HIS A 453 4.44 42.29 7.91
C HIS A 453 4.77 41.57 9.23
N PRO A 454 5.54 42.17 10.16
CA PRO A 454 6.16 41.46 11.29
C PRO A 454 5.16 40.67 12.16
N GLU A 455 3.87 41.03 12.14
CA GLU A 455 2.77 40.27 12.73
C GLU A 455 2.64 38.82 12.24
N ARG A 456 3.13 38.48 11.04
CA ARG A 456 3.08 37.14 10.43
C ARG A 456 4.29 36.25 10.77
N ILE A 457 5.35 36.80 11.38
CA ILE A 457 6.55 36.04 11.76
C ILE A 457 6.21 34.79 12.62
N PRO A 458 5.32 34.85 13.62
CA PRO A 458 4.98 33.68 14.45
C PRO A 458 4.46 32.48 13.65
N LEU A 459 3.75 32.71 12.54
CA LEU A 459 3.26 31.63 11.66
C LEU A 459 4.42 30.95 10.93
N LEU A 460 5.33 31.72 10.32
CA LEU A 460 6.50 31.16 9.64
C LEU A 460 7.46 30.45 10.60
N MET A 461 7.55 30.91 11.84
CA MET A 461 8.37 30.25 12.87
C MET A 461 7.88 28.84 13.23
N LYS A 462 6.67 28.43 12.83
CA LYS A 462 6.21 27.02 12.89
C LYS A 462 7.06 26.09 12.00
N TYR A 463 7.73 26.60 10.97
CA TYR A 463 8.70 25.80 10.18
C TYR A 463 10.04 25.55 10.89
N LYS A 464 10.33 26.23 12.01
CA LYS A 464 11.62 26.12 12.71
C LYS A 464 12.03 24.68 13.09
N PRO A 465 11.15 23.79 13.57
CA PRO A 465 11.53 22.41 13.92
C PRO A 465 12.01 21.56 12.74
N PHE A 466 11.70 21.98 11.49
CA PHE A 466 12.02 21.22 10.29
C PHE A 466 13.38 21.57 9.68
N PHE A 467 13.95 22.73 10.00
CA PHE A 467 15.17 23.26 9.40
C PHE A 467 16.29 23.42 10.43
N ARG A 468 17.55 23.30 10.00
CA ARG A 468 18.72 23.50 10.87
C ARG A 468 18.77 24.92 11.46
N SER A 469 18.34 25.85 10.62
CA SER A 469 18.38 27.30 10.80
C SER A 469 17.44 27.93 9.78
N MET A 470 16.86 29.08 10.13
CA MET A 470 16.02 29.88 9.24
C MET A 470 16.59 31.29 9.12
N HIS A 471 16.48 31.86 7.93
CA HIS A 471 16.84 33.23 7.62
C HIS A 471 15.61 33.96 7.05
N LEU A 472 15.23 35.09 7.66
CA LEU A 472 14.07 35.88 7.24
C LEU A 472 14.54 37.18 6.57
N SER A 473 14.31 37.31 5.27
CA SER A 473 14.60 38.53 4.50
C SER A 473 13.35 39.42 4.44
N ILE A 474 13.26 40.36 5.38
CA ILE A 474 12.06 41.18 5.60
C ILE A 474 12.42 42.66 5.44
N PRO A 475 11.82 43.39 4.48
CA PRO A 475 12.05 44.83 4.34
C PRO A 475 11.81 45.57 5.64
N ASP A 476 12.66 46.57 5.93
CA ASP A 476 12.48 47.53 7.03
C ASP A 476 12.28 46.94 8.46
N ILE A 477 12.54 45.64 8.68
CA ILE A 477 12.41 44.98 10.00
C ILE A 477 13.44 45.45 11.03
N MET A 478 14.48 46.13 10.56
CA MET A 478 15.61 46.60 11.35
C MET A 478 15.37 48.07 11.75
N PRO A 479 15.15 48.39 13.05
CA PRO A 479 15.00 49.78 13.46
C PRO A 479 16.31 50.56 13.26
N ASN A 480 16.19 51.72 12.60
CA ASN A 480 17.17 52.78 12.32
C ASN A 480 18.68 52.53 12.56
N ASP A 481 19.47 52.84 11.53
CA ASP A 481 20.87 53.28 11.62
C ASP A 481 21.91 52.30 12.22
N SER A 482 21.75 51.00 11.97
CA SER A 482 22.90 50.07 11.97
C SER A 482 23.19 49.56 10.56
N PRO A 483 24.16 50.12 9.82
CA PRO A 483 24.50 49.64 8.49
C PRO A 483 24.99 48.20 8.57
N VAL A 484 24.23 47.28 7.93
CA VAL A 484 24.59 45.88 7.74
C VAL A 484 24.78 45.08 9.04
N ALA A 485 23.81 45.12 9.98
CA ALA A 485 23.65 43.98 10.90
C ALA A 485 22.92 42.81 10.18
N ARG A 486 23.52 42.31 9.09
CA ARG A 486 23.16 41.03 8.45
C ARG A 486 23.45 39.93 9.47
N ASN A 487 22.45 39.55 10.26
CA ASN A 487 22.60 38.47 11.24
C ASN A 487 22.36 37.13 10.53
N LYS A 488 22.81 36.01 11.10
CA LYS A 488 22.60 34.67 10.51
C LYS A 488 21.11 34.33 10.32
N THR A 489 20.21 35.02 11.02
CA THR A 489 18.77 34.76 11.10
C THR A 489 17.87 35.77 10.38
N TYR A 490 18.37 36.95 10.00
CA TYR A 490 17.55 37.98 9.34
C TYR A 490 18.37 39.00 8.56
N ASP A 491 17.76 39.53 7.49
CA ASP A 491 18.22 40.70 6.74
C ASP A 491 17.06 41.66 6.46
N GLY A 492 17.43 42.93 6.22
CA GLY A 492 16.51 44.03 5.89
C GLY A 492 16.54 44.42 4.41
N SER A 493 16.64 43.46 3.49
CA SER A 493 16.76 43.78 2.06
C SER A 493 15.48 44.38 1.50
N ASN A 494 15.59 45.56 0.89
CA ASN A 494 14.50 46.22 0.17
C ASN A 494 14.55 45.92 -1.34
N GLU A 495 15.34 44.92 -1.76
CA GLU A 495 15.57 44.57 -3.16
C GLU A 495 14.84 43.26 -3.55
N PRO A 496 13.59 43.34 -4.09
CA PRO A 496 12.86 42.18 -4.55
C PRO A 496 13.35 41.66 -5.92
N PHE A 497 13.89 42.53 -6.78
CA PHE A 497 14.10 42.25 -8.20
C PHE A 497 15.28 41.31 -8.44
N THR A 498 16.37 41.53 -7.70
CA THR A 498 17.62 40.75 -7.76
C THR A 498 17.86 39.89 -6.50
N ILE A 499 16.78 39.44 -5.84
CA ILE A 499 16.85 38.80 -4.51
C ILE A 499 17.81 37.60 -4.41
N TYR A 500 18.04 36.88 -5.51
CA TYR A 500 19.03 35.79 -5.60
C TYR A 500 20.46 36.22 -5.22
N ARG A 501 20.80 37.52 -5.30
CA ARG A 501 22.05 38.09 -4.76
C ARG A 501 22.12 38.00 -3.24
N GLU A 502 21.02 38.26 -2.52
CA GLU A 502 21.01 38.12 -1.06
C GLU A 502 20.94 36.66 -0.64
N VAL A 503 20.25 35.80 -1.41
CA VAL A 503 20.33 34.34 -1.23
C VAL A 503 21.79 33.85 -1.38
N ALA A 504 22.53 34.36 -2.36
CA ALA A 504 23.96 34.08 -2.50
C ALA A 504 24.80 34.63 -1.33
N ASN A 505 24.46 35.80 -0.77
CA ASN A 505 25.10 36.30 0.45
C ASN A 505 24.85 35.38 1.67
N VAL A 506 23.64 34.83 1.80
CA VAL A 506 23.31 33.83 2.84
C VAL A 506 24.08 32.52 2.61
N MET A 507 24.23 32.06 1.37
CA MET A 507 25.10 30.91 1.04
C MET A 507 26.56 31.16 1.46
N LYS A 508 27.11 32.36 1.22
CA LYS A 508 28.47 32.74 1.68
C LYS A 508 28.59 32.64 3.21
N MET A 509 27.58 33.08 3.97
CA MET A 509 27.56 32.95 5.44
C MET A 509 27.49 31.49 5.90
N ALA A 510 26.73 30.65 5.20
CA ALA A 510 26.66 29.21 5.47
C ALA A 510 27.99 28.50 5.17
N LEU A 511 28.67 28.89 4.08
CA LEU A 511 30.03 28.41 3.77
C LEU A 511 31.05 28.81 4.85
N ALA A 512 31.01 30.07 5.30
CA ALA A 512 31.98 30.60 6.27
C ALA A 512 31.76 30.15 7.73
N GLY A 513 30.52 29.85 8.13
CA GLY A 513 30.19 29.69 9.56
C GLY A 513 29.08 28.72 9.90
N GLN A 514 28.70 27.82 8.99
CA GLN A 514 27.75 26.72 9.21
C GLN A 514 28.16 25.47 8.40
N PRO A 515 29.20 24.71 8.81
CA PRO A 515 29.69 23.55 8.06
C PRO A 515 28.66 22.42 7.96
N GLU A 516 27.81 22.27 8.98
CA GLU A 516 26.73 21.26 9.08
C GLU A 516 25.61 21.42 8.03
N VAL A 517 25.54 22.57 7.34
CA VAL A 517 24.44 22.86 6.41
C VAL A 517 24.60 22.09 5.11
N ASP A 518 23.66 21.18 4.80
CA ASP A 518 23.68 20.31 3.61
C ASP A 518 23.20 20.99 2.32
N GLY A 519 22.37 22.02 2.45
CA GLY A 519 21.83 22.82 1.35
C GLY A 519 21.00 24.00 1.85
N LEU A 520 20.41 24.74 0.91
CA LEU A 520 19.57 25.90 1.15
C LEU A 520 18.23 25.72 0.45
N MET A 521 17.13 25.86 1.19
CA MET A 521 15.77 25.93 0.64
C MET A 521 15.31 27.39 0.65
N TYR A 522 15.03 27.96 -0.53
CA TYR A 522 14.43 29.28 -0.67
C TYR A 522 12.94 29.14 -0.93
N PHE A 523 12.12 29.93 -0.24
CA PHE A 523 10.73 30.14 -0.62
C PHE A 523 10.23 31.56 -0.33
N HIS A 524 9.30 32.06 -1.15
CA HIS A 524 8.63 33.34 -0.93
C HIS A 524 7.56 33.24 0.19
N PHE A 525 7.10 34.35 0.77
CA PHE A 525 6.29 34.31 2.00
C PHE A 525 4.85 33.82 1.82
N ASP A 526 4.23 34.11 0.67
CA ASP A 526 2.93 33.58 0.27
C ASP A 526 3.08 32.22 -0.43
N ALA A 527 4.30 31.65 -0.43
CA ALA A 527 4.49 30.23 -0.67
C ALA A 527 4.34 29.42 0.63
N TRP A 528 3.78 28.21 0.50
CA TRP A 528 3.86 27.18 1.53
C TRP A 528 4.75 26.03 1.06
N ILE A 529 5.24 25.27 2.03
CA ILE A 529 5.92 23.99 1.83
C ILE A 529 5.42 22.99 2.89
N ASP A 530 5.36 21.70 2.57
CA ASP A 530 5.12 20.62 3.53
C ASP A 530 6.44 19.86 3.72
N PRO A 531 7.27 20.19 4.73
CA PRO A 531 8.63 19.68 4.84
C PRO A 531 8.74 18.15 4.83
N MET A 532 7.76 17.47 5.43
CA MET A 532 7.78 16.00 5.58
C MET A 532 7.54 15.27 4.26
N ARG A 533 6.85 15.89 3.30
CA ARG A 533 6.64 15.32 1.96
C ARG A 533 7.89 15.26 1.07
N TRP A 534 8.98 15.89 1.47
CA TRP A 534 10.24 15.89 0.69
C TRP A 534 11.17 14.71 1.01
N ASN A 535 10.77 13.81 1.94
CA ASN A 535 11.63 12.72 2.44
C ASN A 535 12.17 11.77 1.35
N SER A 536 11.39 11.47 0.32
CA SER A 536 11.79 10.60 -0.80
C SER A 536 12.43 11.35 -1.98
N THR A 537 12.69 12.66 -1.86
CA THR A 537 13.23 13.46 -2.96
C THR A 537 14.76 13.42 -2.92
N ASP A 538 15.38 13.09 -4.06
CA ASP A 538 16.84 13.18 -4.19
C ASP A 538 17.29 14.64 -4.09
N ARG A 539 18.05 14.98 -3.04
CA ARG A 539 18.57 16.32 -2.77
C ARG A 539 20.02 16.51 -3.23
N ASP A 540 20.59 15.59 -4.02
CA ASP A 540 21.92 15.74 -4.59
C ASP A 540 21.94 16.78 -5.74
N GLY A 541 20.80 17.05 -6.40
CA GLY A 541 20.64 18.10 -7.43
C GLY A 541 19.96 19.38 -6.92
N ILE A 542 19.97 20.45 -7.73
CA ILE A 542 19.06 21.59 -7.52
C ILE A 542 17.62 21.11 -7.71
N LEU A 543 16.73 21.42 -6.78
CA LEU A 543 15.30 21.18 -6.92
C LEU A 543 14.62 22.50 -7.30
N PHE A 544 14.01 22.55 -8.47
CA PHE A 544 13.39 23.77 -8.99
C PHE A 544 11.89 23.55 -9.22
N ALA A 545 11.04 24.39 -8.64
CA ALA A 545 9.59 24.26 -8.81
C ALA A 545 9.17 24.56 -10.26
N ARG A 546 8.19 23.80 -10.76
CA ARG A 546 7.51 24.12 -12.01
C ARG A 546 6.04 24.32 -11.74
N THR A 547 5.50 25.40 -12.31
CA THR A 547 4.07 25.66 -12.33
C THR A 547 3.38 24.71 -13.31
N ALA A 548 2.26 24.12 -12.88
CA ALA A 548 1.32 23.41 -13.77
C ALA A 548 0.33 24.39 -14.45
N ASP A 549 0.19 25.61 -13.93
CA ASP A 549 -0.59 26.68 -14.55
C ASP A 549 0.15 27.23 -15.79
N PRO A 550 -0.48 27.19 -16.99
CA PRO A 550 0.12 27.67 -18.23
C PRO A 550 0.25 29.20 -18.32
N GLN A 551 -0.40 29.97 -17.44
CA GLN A 551 -0.28 31.44 -17.38
C GLN A 551 0.93 31.91 -16.57
N GLY A 552 1.39 31.10 -15.61
CA GLY A 552 2.62 31.34 -14.87
C GLY A 552 3.89 30.98 -15.67
N PRO A 553 5.08 31.45 -15.25
CA PRO A 553 6.35 31.25 -15.97
C PRO A 553 6.78 29.78 -15.95
N LEU A 554 6.44 29.07 -17.03
CA LEU A 554 6.88 27.71 -17.30
C LEU A 554 8.40 27.66 -17.50
N PHE A 555 9.09 26.70 -16.89
CA PHE A 555 10.53 26.54 -17.09
C PHE A 555 10.84 26.26 -18.56
N ARG A 556 11.42 27.25 -19.25
CA ARG A 556 11.72 27.17 -20.69
C ARG A 556 12.95 28.02 -21.02
N CYS A 557 13.88 27.45 -21.76
CA CYS A 557 15.02 28.17 -22.33
C CYS A 557 14.76 28.54 -23.80
N MET A 558 15.10 29.76 -24.20
CA MET A 558 14.80 30.35 -25.50
C MET A 558 15.85 31.39 -25.89
N ASN A 559 15.89 31.75 -27.18
CA ASN A 559 16.70 32.85 -27.74
C ASN A 559 15.84 33.95 -28.41
N ASP A 560 14.51 33.83 -28.35
CA ASP A 560 13.55 34.85 -28.77
C ASP A 560 12.35 34.82 -27.82
N ILE A 561 11.89 36.00 -27.39
CA ILE A 561 10.68 36.17 -26.58
C ILE A 561 9.41 35.71 -27.33
N SER A 562 9.42 35.67 -28.67
CA SER A 562 8.30 35.15 -29.46
C SER A 562 8.02 33.66 -29.25
N ALA A 563 8.98 32.90 -28.70
CA ALA A 563 8.86 31.47 -28.46
C ALA A 563 7.98 31.12 -27.23
N TYR A 564 7.58 32.11 -26.43
CA TYR A 564 6.72 31.90 -25.27
C TYR A 564 6.04 33.21 -24.84
N ASP A 565 4.72 33.26 -24.97
CA ASP A 565 3.91 34.38 -24.48
C ASP A 565 3.81 34.33 -22.94
N TRP A 566 4.36 35.34 -22.28
CA TRP A 566 4.36 35.50 -20.83
C TRP A 566 4.22 36.97 -20.45
N GLN A 567 3.30 37.26 -19.53
CA GLN A 567 2.91 38.63 -19.19
C GLN A 567 4.09 39.50 -18.71
N GLY A 568 5.11 38.90 -18.09
CA GLY A 568 6.30 39.60 -17.62
C GLY A 568 7.10 40.32 -18.72
N TRP A 569 7.02 39.89 -20.00
CA TRP A 569 7.65 40.61 -21.11
C TRP A 569 7.10 42.04 -21.28
N HIS A 570 5.81 42.24 -20.98
CA HIS A 570 5.15 43.54 -21.05
C HIS A 570 5.41 44.41 -19.81
N VAL A 571 5.71 43.79 -18.66
CA VAL A 571 5.90 44.47 -17.38
C VAL A 571 7.36 44.92 -17.19
N PHE A 572 8.32 44.07 -17.54
CA PHE A 572 9.75 44.28 -17.24
C PHE A 572 10.57 44.73 -18.46
N GLY A 573 9.99 44.75 -19.66
CA GLY A 573 10.65 45.19 -20.89
C GLY A 573 11.69 44.19 -21.41
N ARG A 574 12.76 44.68 -22.06
CA ARG A 574 13.77 43.86 -22.75
C ARG A 574 14.81 43.21 -21.82
N MET A 575 14.34 42.54 -20.77
CA MET A 575 15.17 41.79 -19.82
C MET A 575 15.85 40.56 -20.44
N ASP A 576 15.35 40.08 -21.58
CA ASP A 576 16.03 39.09 -22.44
C ASP A 576 17.44 39.55 -22.82
N ILE A 577 17.62 40.82 -23.20
CA ILE A 577 18.92 41.37 -23.58
C ILE A 577 19.87 41.42 -22.37
N ALA A 578 19.36 41.73 -21.18
CA ALA A 578 20.14 41.73 -19.95
C ALA A 578 20.56 40.31 -19.56
N ALA A 579 19.65 39.33 -19.64
CA ALA A 579 19.94 37.93 -19.39
C ALA A 579 21.00 37.36 -20.37
N VAL A 580 20.88 37.65 -21.67
CA VAL A 580 21.90 37.25 -22.67
C VAL A 580 23.28 37.84 -22.35
N LYS A 581 23.36 39.12 -21.96
CA LYS A 581 24.63 39.74 -21.54
C LYS A 581 25.20 39.08 -20.28
N ALA A 582 24.37 38.71 -19.31
CA ALA A 582 24.80 37.98 -18.12
C ALA A 582 25.31 36.57 -18.44
N VAL A 583 24.69 35.85 -19.38
CA VAL A 583 25.18 34.54 -19.88
C VAL A 583 26.53 34.69 -20.58
N GLN A 584 26.69 35.72 -21.41
CA GLN A 584 27.97 36.02 -22.09
C GLN A 584 29.07 36.39 -21.09
N ALA A 585 28.75 37.16 -20.05
CA ALA A 585 29.68 37.47 -18.97
C ALA A 585 30.06 36.20 -18.18
N ALA A 586 29.10 35.34 -17.84
CA ALA A 586 29.35 34.07 -17.16
C ALA A 586 30.26 33.13 -17.98
N ALA A 587 30.09 33.08 -19.30
CA ALA A 587 30.97 32.37 -20.22
C ALA A 587 32.39 32.95 -20.21
N ALA A 588 32.51 34.28 -20.20
CA ALA A 588 33.79 35.00 -20.20
C ALA A 588 34.60 34.86 -18.90
N LEU A 589 34.02 34.39 -17.80
CA LEU A 589 34.74 34.12 -16.54
C LEU A 589 35.79 33.00 -16.66
N GLY A 590 35.72 32.16 -17.70
CA GLY A 590 36.71 31.08 -17.91
C GLY A 590 36.61 29.90 -16.92
N LEU A 591 35.54 29.82 -16.12
CA LEU A 591 35.35 28.81 -15.07
C LEU A 591 34.82 27.45 -15.57
N GLY A 592 34.82 27.23 -16.89
CA GLY A 592 34.38 25.97 -17.52
C GLY A 592 32.87 25.75 -17.55
N TYR A 593 32.06 26.81 -17.37
CA TYR A 593 30.61 26.72 -17.55
C TYR A 593 30.24 26.39 -19.00
N LYS A 594 29.28 25.46 -19.17
CA LYS A 594 28.63 25.22 -20.46
C LYS A 594 27.46 26.20 -20.58
N THR A 595 27.52 27.06 -21.58
CA THR A 595 26.56 28.14 -21.82
C THR A 595 26.28 28.26 -23.31
N GLU A 596 25.01 28.35 -23.69
CA GLU A 596 24.60 28.76 -25.03
C GLU A 596 24.44 30.29 -25.02
N THR A 597 25.39 31.02 -25.63
CA THR A 597 25.58 32.48 -25.41
C THR A 597 24.49 33.39 -26.01
N ASP A 598 23.52 32.81 -26.72
CA ASP A 598 22.34 33.47 -27.27
C ASP A 598 21.04 33.09 -26.53
N LYS A 599 21.09 32.17 -25.56
CA LYS A 599 19.92 31.65 -24.85
C LYS A 599 19.87 32.10 -23.40
N TRP A 600 18.65 32.36 -22.93
CA TRP A 600 18.30 32.52 -21.52
C TRP A 600 17.15 31.57 -21.17
N CYS A 601 16.81 31.47 -19.90
CA CYS A 601 15.65 30.70 -19.43
C CYS A 601 14.72 31.59 -18.62
N VAL A 602 13.42 31.28 -18.67
CA VAL A 602 12.38 31.82 -17.79
C VAL A 602 11.81 30.67 -16.95
N GLY A 603 11.27 30.97 -15.78
CA GLY A 603 10.72 29.95 -14.88
C GLY A 603 10.36 30.48 -13.49
N TRP A 604 9.33 29.88 -12.90
CA TRP A 604 8.83 30.22 -11.57
C TRP A 604 9.91 30.00 -10.48
N SER A 605 10.39 31.09 -9.89
CA SER A 605 11.58 31.07 -9.00
C SER A 605 11.27 31.34 -7.53
N ASP A 606 9.99 31.31 -7.13
CA ASP A 606 9.58 31.57 -5.74
C ASP A 606 9.82 30.39 -4.81
N ILE A 607 10.15 29.18 -5.32
CA ILE A 607 10.48 27.99 -4.53
C ILE A 607 11.61 27.20 -5.21
N TYR A 608 12.76 27.05 -4.55
CA TYR A 608 13.84 26.19 -5.02
C TYR A 608 14.81 25.78 -3.89
N TYR A 609 15.43 24.60 -4.05
CA TYR A 609 16.50 24.12 -3.16
C TYR A 609 17.82 23.97 -3.92
N VAL A 610 18.92 24.42 -3.31
CA VAL A 610 20.28 24.27 -3.83
C VAL A 610 21.11 23.45 -2.82
N PRO A 611 21.74 22.34 -3.21
CA PRO A 611 22.63 21.59 -2.33
C PRO A 611 23.97 22.31 -2.15
N ARG A 612 24.61 22.16 -0.98
CA ARG A 612 25.86 22.86 -0.61
C ARG A 612 26.96 22.73 -1.66
N ARG A 613 27.06 21.57 -2.32
CA ARG A 613 28.07 21.29 -3.37
C ARG A 613 27.97 22.25 -4.58
N LEU A 614 26.81 22.87 -4.80
CA LEU A 614 26.53 23.81 -5.90
C LEU A 614 26.50 25.28 -5.45
N PHE A 615 26.69 25.57 -4.16
CA PHE A 615 26.71 26.96 -3.66
C PHE A 615 27.77 27.81 -4.36
N ALA A 616 28.97 27.29 -4.61
CA ALA A 616 30.04 28.06 -5.25
C ALA A 616 29.66 28.51 -6.67
N ASP A 617 29.10 27.61 -7.48
CA ASP A 617 28.63 27.93 -8.83
C ASP A 617 27.44 28.92 -8.77
N PHE A 618 26.46 28.66 -7.88
CA PHE A 618 25.29 29.52 -7.72
C PHE A 618 25.67 30.93 -7.27
N ILE A 619 26.59 31.08 -6.32
CA ILE A 619 27.08 32.39 -5.83
C ILE A 619 27.69 33.20 -6.97
N VAL A 620 28.63 32.62 -7.72
CA VAL A 620 29.34 33.32 -8.80
C VAL A 620 28.37 33.75 -9.90
N LEU A 621 27.46 32.86 -10.29
CA LEU A 621 26.47 33.16 -11.32
C LEU A 621 25.42 34.17 -10.81
N ALA A 622 24.98 34.10 -9.55
CA ALA A 622 24.09 35.08 -8.93
C ALA A 622 24.71 36.49 -8.89
N GLU A 623 25.98 36.63 -8.52
CA GLU A 623 26.66 37.94 -8.57
C GLU A 623 26.82 38.44 -10.01
N THR A 624 27.09 37.54 -10.95
CA THR A 624 27.19 37.88 -12.37
C THR A 624 25.87 38.41 -12.92
N PHE A 625 24.75 37.72 -12.69
CA PHE A 625 23.43 38.13 -13.20
C PHE A 625 22.91 39.39 -12.51
N ALA A 626 23.18 39.56 -11.21
CA ALA A 626 22.80 40.76 -10.48
C ALA A 626 23.59 42.01 -10.92
N ALA A 627 24.78 41.86 -11.51
CA ALA A 627 25.54 42.96 -12.09
C ALA A 627 24.96 43.48 -13.43
N PHE A 628 23.99 42.77 -14.01
CA PHE A 628 23.22 43.20 -15.19
C PHE A 628 21.74 43.48 -14.86
N ASP A 629 21.39 43.59 -13.58
CA ASP A 629 20.04 43.83 -13.07
C ASP A 629 18.98 42.88 -13.67
N VAL A 630 19.32 41.59 -13.82
CA VAL A 630 18.39 40.60 -14.41
C VAL A 630 17.34 40.20 -13.38
N PHE A 631 16.05 40.22 -13.76
CA PHE A 631 14.93 39.82 -12.90
C PHE A 631 15.05 38.36 -12.42
N HIS A 632 14.65 38.05 -11.18
CA HIS A 632 14.83 36.72 -10.60
C HIS A 632 14.19 35.57 -11.40
N GLU A 633 13.03 35.76 -12.02
CA GLU A 633 12.37 34.76 -12.89
C GLU A 633 13.03 34.55 -14.27
N LEU A 634 14.05 35.33 -14.61
CA LEU A 634 14.99 35.03 -15.70
C LEU A 634 16.34 34.55 -15.15
N ALA A 635 16.86 35.23 -14.13
CA ALA A 635 18.18 34.96 -13.58
C ALA A 635 18.26 33.57 -12.97
N VAL A 636 17.40 33.22 -12.00
CA VAL A 636 17.49 31.94 -11.29
C VAL A 636 17.31 30.75 -12.25
N PRO A 637 16.30 30.70 -13.14
CA PRO A 637 16.17 29.62 -14.11
C PRO A 637 17.40 29.49 -15.03
N THR A 638 17.98 30.62 -15.46
CA THR A 638 19.18 30.60 -16.32
C THR A 638 20.41 30.12 -15.55
N ILE A 639 20.64 30.61 -14.34
CA ILE A 639 21.71 30.16 -13.42
C ILE A 639 21.61 28.65 -13.21
N VAL A 640 20.40 28.16 -12.87
CA VAL A 640 20.11 26.75 -12.63
C VAL A 640 20.34 25.91 -13.89
N ASN A 641 19.95 26.38 -15.08
CA ASN A 641 20.26 25.70 -16.34
C ASN A 641 21.78 25.64 -16.64
N ILE A 642 22.53 26.72 -16.42
CA ILE A 642 23.99 26.74 -16.60
C ILE A 642 24.66 25.70 -15.68
N ILE A 643 24.25 25.65 -14.40
CA ILE A 643 24.74 24.65 -13.45
C ILE A 643 24.34 23.24 -13.91
N ALA A 644 23.10 23.03 -14.36
CA ALA A 644 22.62 21.76 -14.86
C ALA A 644 23.46 21.23 -16.04
N GLN A 645 23.70 22.06 -17.07
CA GLN A 645 24.51 21.69 -18.23
C GLN A 645 25.99 21.45 -17.87
N THR A 646 26.51 22.19 -16.90
CA THR A 646 27.93 22.14 -16.50
C THR A 646 28.25 20.98 -15.54
N ARG A 647 27.38 20.71 -14.56
CA ARG A 647 27.67 19.86 -13.39
C ARG A 647 26.89 18.54 -13.34
N SER A 648 26.01 18.26 -14.32
CA SER A 648 25.38 16.94 -14.44
C SER A 648 26.35 15.89 -14.98
N SER A 649 26.15 14.65 -14.55
CA SER A 649 26.90 13.45 -14.94
C SER A 649 25.93 12.29 -15.20
N PRO A 650 26.36 11.18 -15.85
CA PRO A 650 25.49 10.03 -16.09
C PRO A 650 24.90 9.39 -14.82
N GLU A 651 25.56 9.55 -13.68
CA GLU A 651 25.15 8.97 -12.38
C GLU A 651 24.45 9.97 -11.45
N ARG A 652 24.60 11.28 -11.69
CA ARG A 652 24.04 12.36 -10.85
C ARG A 652 23.59 13.55 -11.69
N SER A 653 22.30 13.84 -11.68
CA SER A 653 21.78 15.09 -12.23
C SER A 653 22.15 16.28 -11.33
N ALA A 654 22.42 17.44 -11.92
CA ALA A 654 22.54 18.69 -11.17
C ALA A 654 21.22 19.48 -11.08
N LEU A 655 20.15 19.01 -11.72
CA LEU A 655 18.81 19.60 -11.68
C LEU A 655 17.73 18.52 -11.70
N ALA A 656 16.74 18.66 -10.82
CA ALA A 656 15.46 17.96 -10.88
C ALA A 656 14.32 18.97 -10.67
N PHE A 657 13.16 18.69 -11.28
CA PHE A 657 11.99 19.56 -11.19
C PHE A 657 11.00 19.06 -10.14
N VAL A 658 10.30 19.99 -9.50
CA VAL A 658 9.22 19.72 -8.55
C VAL A 658 7.91 20.14 -9.21
N ASP A 659 7.12 19.13 -9.62
CA ASP A 659 5.96 19.31 -10.50
C ASP A 659 4.61 19.24 -9.76
N ASP A 660 4.63 18.93 -8.46
CA ASP A 660 3.47 18.81 -7.57
C ASP A 660 3.38 19.98 -6.56
N CYS A 661 3.90 21.15 -6.96
CA CYS A 661 3.58 22.42 -6.32
C CYS A 661 2.27 22.99 -6.88
N TRP A 662 1.46 23.63 -6.04
CA TRP A 662 0.26 24.34 -6.47
C TRP A 662 0.54 25.77 -6.94
N GLY A 663 -0.14 26.18 -8.01
CA GLY A 663 -0.22 27.58 -8.42
C GLY A 663 1.04 28.14 -9.10
N SER A 664 1.12 29.47 -9.13
CA SER A 664 2.11 30.27 -9.86
C SER A 664 2.06 31.73 -9.40
N CYS A 665 2.77 32.64 -10.08
CA CYS A 665 2.55 34.09 -9.89
C CYS A 665 1.14 34.56 -10.31
N CYS A 666 0.45 33.84 -11.20
CA CYS A 666 -0.85 34.18 -11.78
C CYS A 666 -2.03 33.44 -11.13
N ALA A 667 -1.79 32.36 -10.38
CA ALA A 667 -2.81 31.70 -9.58
C ALA A 667 -3.34 32.60 -8.45
N SER A 668 -4.52 32.30 -7.92
CA SER A 668 -5.08 32.98 -6.74
C SER A 668 -6.04 32.07 -5.99
N ASN A 669 -6.21 32.33 -4.69
CA ASN A 669 -7.16 31.66 -3.78
C ASN A 669 -7.00 30.13 -3.71
N PRO A 670 -5.89 29.61 -3.14
CA PRO A 670 -5.75 28.18 -2.88
C PRO A 670 -6.84 27.67 -1.93
N THR A 671 -7.36 26.48 -2.21
CA THR A 671 -8.35 25.82 -1.34
C THR A 671 -7.66 25.06 -0.19
N ILE A 672 -8.46 24.64 0.80
CA ILE A 672 -7.98 23.75 1.88
C ILE A 672 -7.40 22.44 1.30
N GLU A 673 -8.01 21.88 0.26
CA GLU A 673 -7.52 20.66 -0.40
C GLU A 673 -6.13 20.90 -1.02
N ASP A 674 -5.94 22.00 -1.75
CA ASP A 674 -4.67 22.33 -2.40
C ASP A 674 -3.51 22.37 -1.39
N VAL A 675 -3.73 23.03 -0.25
CA VAL A 675 -2.70 23.24 0.78
C VAL A 675 -2.44 21.98 1.63
N ILE A 676 -3.41 21.07 1.75
CA ILE A 676 -3.22 19.75 2.37
C ILE A 676 -2.51 18.77 1.42
N THR A 677 -2.87 18.78 0.13
CA THR A 677 -2.53 17.72 -0.84
C THR A 677 -1.24 17.96 -1.63
N THR A 678 -0.82 19.20 -1.83
CA THR A 678 0.44 19.54 -2.53
C THR A 678 1.63 19.63 -1.56
N ARG A 679 2.86 19.43 -2.05
CA ARG A 679 4.08 19.54 -1.19
C ARG A 679 4.60 20.97 -1.03
N CYS A 680 4.07 21.88 -1.84
CA CYS A 680 4.44 23.28 -1.97
C CYS A 680 3.33 24.02 -2.72
N GLY A 681 3.27 25.34 -2.62
CA GLY A 681 2.43 26.15 -3.48
C GLY A 681 2.63 27.63 -3.24
N HIS A 682 1.84 28.49 -3.91
CA HIS A 682 2.01 29.95 -3.91
C HIS A 682 0.69 30.69 -3.69
N ARG A 683 0.75 32.02 -3.48
CA ARG A 683 -0.40 32.92 -3.35
C ARG A 683 -1.33 32.58 -2.17
N LEU A 684 -0.74 32.13 -1.06
CA LEU A 684 -1.43 31.93 0.21
C LEU A 684 -1.92 33.26 0.80
N ASP A 685 -3.24 33.44 0.88
CA ASP A 685 -3.82 34.62 1.54
C ASP A 685 -3.84 34.45 3.07
N TYR A 686 -2.93 35.15 3.74
CA TYR A 686 -2.84 35.23 5.20
C TYR A 686 -4.04 35.90 5.89
N LEU A 687 -5.01 36.42 5.14
CA LEU A 687 -6.29 36.90 5.68
C LEU A 687 -7.38 35.81 5.68
N ASP A 688 -7.19 34.69 4.97
CA ASP A 688 -8.09 33.54 5.04
C ASP A 688 -7.62 32.55 6.12
N GLU A 689 -8.14 32.72 7.33
CA GLU A 689 -7.88 31.83 8.46
C GLU A 689 -8.36 30.39 8.22
N ASN A 690 -9.34 30.15 7.32
CA ASN A 690 -9.82 28.79 7.04
C ASN A 690 -8.78 27.96 6.28
N VAL A 691 -8.04 28.60 5.37
CA VAL A 691 -6.99 27.94 4.58
C VAL A 691 -5.66 27.95 5.35
N THR A 692 -5.27 29.10 5.90
CA THR A 692 -3.99 29.23 6.60
C THR A 692 -3.96 28.55 7.95
N GLY A 693 -5.07 28.54 8.70
CA GLY A 693 -5.19 27.79 9.95
C GLY A 693 -4.92 26.31 9.74
N VAL A 694 -5.58 25.70 8.74
CA VAL A 694 -5.43 24.26 8.43
C VAL A 694 -4.01 23.91 7.99
N LEU A 695 -3.34 24.76 7.18
CA LEU A 695 -1.92 24.61 6.88
C LEU A 695 -1.08 24.58 8.16
N TYR A 696 -1.21 25.61 8.98
CA TYR A 696 -0.31 25.80 10.11
C TYR A 696 -0.60 24.85 11.28
N ASP A 697 -1.82 24.32 11.40
CA ASP A 697 -2.17 23.23 12.32
C ASP A 697 -1.57 21.89 11.88
N LYS A 698 -1.53 21.62 10.57
CA LYS A 698 -0.84 20.46 9.97
C LYS A 698 0.67 20.55 10.21
N ILE A 699 1.28 21.72 9.99
CA ILE A 699 2.71 21.97 10.29
C ILE A 699 3.00 21.81 11.79
N ASP A 700 2.15 22.33 12.68
CA ASP A 700 2.30 22.12 14.14
C ASP A 700 2.13 20.66 14.55
N GLY A 701 1.26 19.90 13.86
CA GLY A 701 1.10 18.45 14.03
C GLY A 701 2.40 17.71 13.74
N GLN A 702 2.92 17.89 12.54
CA GLN A 702 4.21 17.32 12.11
C GLN A 702 5.37 17.78 13.02
N ALA A 703 5.36 19.03 13.47
CA ALA A 703 6.39 19.56 14.37
C ALA A 703 6.40 18.86 15.75
N ARG A 704 5.23 18.49 16.27
CA ARG A 704 5.13 17.72 17.52
C ARG A 704 5.71 16.32 17.35
N GLU A 705 5.52 15.67 16.20
CA GLU A 705 6.10 14.34 15.90
C GLU A 705 7.64 14.39 15.93
N LEU A 706 8.24 15.46 15.40
CA LEU A 706 9.71 15.67 15.46
C LEU A 706 10.24 15.87 16.89
N LEU A 707 9.47 16.53 17.76
CA LEU A 707 9.87 16.85 19.14
C LEU A 707 9.62 15.71 20.14
N VAL A 708 8.76 14.74 19.83
CA VAL A 708 8.52 13.56 20.68
C VAL A 708 9.65 12.52 20.56
N GLY A 709 10.45 12.58 19.49
CA GLY A 709 11.59 11.68 19.28
C GLY A 709 12.98 12.27 19.59
N SER A 710 13.08 13.51 20.05
CA SER A 710 14.35 14.25 20.26
C SER A 710 14.87 14.22 21.69
#